data_AF-V4CPG2-F1
#
_entry.id   AF-V4CPG2-F1
#
_cell.length_a   1.000
_cell.length_b   1.000
_cell.length_c   1.000
_cell.angle_alpha   90.00
_cell.angle_beta   90.00
_cell.angle_gamma   90.00
#
_symmetry.space_group_name_H-M   'P 1'
#
loop_
_entity.id
_entity.type
_entity.pdbx_description
1 polymer ?
#
loop_
_entity_poly.entity_id
_entity_poly.type
_entity_poly.pdbx_seq_one_letter_code
_entity_poly.pdbx_strand_id
1 'polypeptide(L)'
;MAVTMKTRSMIYKYFFFFVICWVNVEAALPHLNDCVHLDEHPLDSTDPISIFGANNEISGHAKPVRVGNLRQSRPLPTGHFVTNQIKGTPVPMRLFPFEANMDKGGVTYDAYTMDRWNDPKRTDFMEQQSAWKAGEPWNRLDSLGTNMKQMVAGPDGNPLGVFTGKSGVRIGITGSGEPTLTDFGDLYANFMFHGSTGTMEVPVVRGAPLPTHIIKNANPVVKPYCLSSINGQKVNFDCPGEPSAADGGSGFLSGECHSDNLHITLHNTRPIPDVTKVQWAARSEPTWSQRGMTTCDSNHCHLSSDRKTVSITIPHASGSMAFALNYIGHYVIPWAWGDHPQIAQCGGSGKRSDIEKRSPEEISLNAKCDHQRNLEIRVDVGGNNIPGINKIQYAVETTSNWKSMPAMHQCTNSACTRHGSEITIKTKVSSDVVRVAINVIGFTTLPRSRWFEDAYTVHCGGASVNSGKTGNTHNTHTQSPHSGSTHKPNIVHNLAASKKFVMELNEPGTDLPHQTRKFVLYFSESVQGSVDQSNGIITFSHSGKPYSGLVQLGYLGAGPRGDKSHYDFLDAHAGIYSYKPYVSFCVSESRNKGYMSFDWNAKDSSGREAMNKKLLMVAMPHHVLLLQKHHAKELKNTMYGFKGFEGNDWSMELDLQPASMEPDSGAINRIKHSSHDLKDIKDAIARDAANVNLNAVCPHSDSYNVGKALGLVSRLASISRAFGTNHFHQLDSSLKSCLEKWLRIHDTLENKWKFHYDNVWGGLFLRATDGDLGYGTDYGFPYYNDHHFHLGYFLYAISYYVKHYKSWGLANKARIYSLARDVGNPSNKDKRFPVARHKDIYTGFSWATGIVPNDRQEESASESINCYHGLASLGEAFGDKNMKHTGQILLATEILSVREYWQVRQHNRQHFPPILQQFGVVGQIAENAWYVYTLDWACDPNKFPMRHGCLVGIQVIPITAVSKYWVDQEWAKSIKQTCDWAINPSSAPKYKQTDPSDMKQLAVGWKAFCYAAVAPLDSNHRQKAVEYLRDKKPQDLVGGTGSASTLLFILGST
;
A
#
# COMPACT_ATOMS: atom_id res chain seq x y z
N MET A 1 43.20 -43.02 71.69
CA MET A 1 43.41 -43.89 70.50
C MET A 1 42.15 -43.75 69.64
N ALA A 2 42.27 -43.35 68.37
CA ALA A 2 42.50 -44.25 67.25
C ALA A 2 41.39 -45.31 67.11
N VAL A 3 40.47 -45.07 66.17
CA VAL A 3 39.33 -45.94 65.76
C VAL A 3 38.35 -46.36 66.87
N THR A 4 37.15 -45.76 66.88
CA THR A 4 35.88 -46.51 66.87
C THR A 4 34.66 -45.60 66.70
N MET A 5 33.88 -45.83 65.64
CA MET A 5 32.46 -46.18 65.80
C MET A 5 31.99 -46.95 64.57
N LYS A 6 31.11 -47.94 64.76
CA LYS A 6 30.71 -48.94 63.74
C LYS A 6 29.20 -49.09 63.80
N THR A 7 28.54 -49.26 62.64
CA THR A 7 27.07 -49.41 62.48
C THR A 7 26.26 -48.12 62.77
N ARG A 8 25.03 -47.91 62.27
CA ARG A 8 24.06 -48.80 61.59
C ARG A 8 23.06 -47.99 60.72
N SER A 9 22.27 -48.68 59.89
CA SER A 9 21.23 -48.14 58.96
C SER A 9 21.80 -47.38 57.75
N MET A 10 21.40 -47.56 56.48
CA MET A 10 20.09 -47.82 55.81
C MET A 10 19.09 -46.66 55.86
N ILE A 11 18.34 -46.50 54.76
CA ILE A 11 17.57 -45.32 54.35
C ILE A 11 18.49 -44.20 53.79
N TYR A 12 17.96 -43.31 52.93
CA TYR A 12 18.64 -42.22 52.21
C TYR A 12 19.75 -42.62 51.21
N LYS A 13 19.42 -43.47 50.22
CA LYS A 13 20.26 -43.68 49.03
C LYS A 13 19.55 -43.56 47.66
N TYR A 14 18.42 -42.84 47.62
CA TYR A 14 17.56 -42.69 46.44
C TYR A 14 17.13 -41.24 46.12
N PHE A 15 17.76 -40.22 46.72
CA PHE A 15 17.30 -38.82 46.62
C PHE A 15 18.44 -37.82 46.31
N PHE A 16 19.34 -38.16 45.38
CA PHE A 16 20.37 -37.24 44.89
C PHE A 16 20.65 -37.42 43.39
N PHE A 17 19.64 -37.16 42.56
CA PHE A 17 19.80 -37.02 41.10
C PHE A 17 18.85 -35.99 40.47
N PHE A 18 18.47 -34.95 41.24
CA PHE A 18 17.95 -33.71 40.67
C PHE A 18 19.12 -32.78 40.35
N VAL A 19 19.66 -32.90 39.15
CA VAL A 19 20.57 -31.87 38.60
C VAL A 19 19.72 -30.63 38.36
N ILE A 20 20.09 -29.51 39.00
CA ILE A 20 19.47 -28.22 38.78
C ILE A 20 19.95 -27.72 37.41
N CYS A 21 19.23 -28.08 36.35
CA CYS A 21 19.31 -27.42 35.06
C CYS A 21 18.64 -26.04 35.16
N TRP A 22 19.32 -25.10 35.81
CA TRP A 22 19.15 -23.69 35.46
C TRP A 22 19.67 -23.52 34.04
N VAL A 23 18.73 -23.48 33.10
CA VAL A 23 19.00 -22.97 31.75
C VAL A 23 19.09 -21.46 31.90
N ASN A 24 20.30 -20.92 31.93
CA ASN A 24 20.52 -19.46 31.94
C ASN A 24 20.12 -18.90 30.57
N VAL A 25 18.82 -18.65 30.39
CA VAL A 25 18.28 -17.81 29.30
C VAL A 25 18.43 -16.34 29.74
N GLU A 26 19.67 -15.91 29.92
CA GLU A 26 20.05 -14.56 30.31
C GLU A 26 20.44 -13.73 29.08
N ALA A 27 19.79 -12.62 28.75
CA ALA A 27 18.34 -12.45 28.52
C ALA A 27 18.19 -11.43 27.38
N ALA A 28 17.04 -11.41 26.69
CA ALA A 28 16.83 -10.51 25.55
C ALA A 28 16.79 -9.01 25.95
N LEU A 29 16.35 -8.71 27.19
CA LEU A 29 16.43 -7.38 27.80
C LEU A 29 17.60 -7.30 28.80
N PRO A 30 18.18 -6.10 29.04
CA PRO A 30 19.34 -5.97 29.92
C PRO A 30 18.96 -6.17 31.39
N HIS A 31 19.77 -6.96 32.11
CA HIS A 31 19.64 -7.23 33.56
C HIS A 31 19.93 -5.99 34.40
N LEU A 32 18.95 -5.08 34.49
CA LEU A 32 18.99 -3.86 35.29
C LEU A 32 17.90 -3.91 36.35
N ASN A 33 18.25 -3.65 37.62
CA ASN A 33 17.30 -3.71 38.74
C ASN A 33 16.14 -2.69 38.67
N ASP A 34 16.18 -1.73 37.73
CA ASP A 34 15.09 -0.78 37.46
C ASP A 34 14.36 -1.00 36.11
N CYS A 35 14.74 -2.02 35.34
CA CYS A 35 14.10 -2.42 34.07
C CYS A 35 12.86 -3.27 34.35
N VAL A 36 11.68 -2.63 34.41
CA VAL A 36 10.38 -3.32 34.57
C VAL A 36 9.78 -3.60 33.19
N HIS A 37 9.34 -4.84 32.95
CA HIS A 37 8.65 -5.25 31.72
C HIS A 37 7.27 -4.57 31.61
N LEU A 38 7.04 -3.82 30.53
CA LEU A 38 5.78 -3.11 30.29
C LEU A 38 4.70 -4.05 29.72
N ASP A 39 5.13 -4.99 28.87
CA ASP A 39 4.32 -6.04 28.23
C ASP A 39 3.62 -6.96 29.25
N GLU A 40 4.17 -7.09 30.45
CA GLU A 40 3.63 -7.91 31.53
C GLU A 40 2.54 -7.22 32.38
N HIS A 41 2.26 -5.93 32.14
CA HIS A 41 1.38 -5.11 32.98
C HIS A 41 0.33 -4.35 32.15
N PRO A 42 -0.98 -4.69 32.20
CA PRO A 42 -2.02 -3.87 31.59
C PRO A 42 -2.21 -2.55 32.36
N LEU A 43 -2.65 -1.48 31.68
CA LEU A 43 -2.82 -0.14 32.30
C LEU A 43 -3.97 -0.11 33.32
N ASP A 44 -5.05 -0.84 33.04
CA ASP A 44 -6.23 -0.99 33.87
C ASP A 44 -7.03 -2.23 33.40
N SER A 45 -7.91 -2.77 34.25
CA SER A 45 -8.74 -3.94 33.98
C SER A 45 -10.25 -3.66 33.94
N THR A 46 -10.67 -2.41 34.11
CA THR A 46 -12.09 -2.02 34.12
C THR A 46 -12.76 -2.33 32.78
N ASP A 47 -14.03 -2.75 32.81
CA ASP A 47 -14.84 -3.00 31.62
C ASP A 47 -15.36 -1.68 31.00
N PRO A 48 -14.96 -1.29 29.78
CA PRO A 48 -15.43 -0.06 29.15
C PRO A 48 -16.94 -0.06 28.87
N ILE A 49 -17.59 -1.24 28.77
CA ILE A 49 -19.05 -1.36 28.63
C ILE A 49 -19.75 -0.75 29.84
N SER A 50 -19.18 -0.87 31.05
CA SER A 50 -19.76 -0.26 32.25
C SER A 50 -19.67 1.28 32.28
N ILE A 51 -18.90 1.87 31.36
CA ILE A 51 -18.52 3.29 31.34
C ILE A 51 -19.15 4.05 30.16
N PHE A 52 -19.17 3.39 28.99
CA PHE A 52 -19.58 3.94 27.70
C PHE A 52 -20.76 3.15 27.06
N GLY A 53 -21.13 2.00 27.63
CA GLY A 53 -22.11 1.09 27.05
C GLY A 53 -21.55 0.29 25.87
N ALA A 54 -22.14 -0.86 25.60
CA ALA A 54 -21.79 -1.69 24.46
C ALA A 54 -22.39 -1.14 23.17
N ASN A 55 -21.66 -1.27 22.07
CA ASN A 55 -22.13 -1.13 20.70
C ASN A 55 -21.87 -2.43 19.94
N ASN A 56 -22.76 -2.78 19.01
CA ASN A 56 -22.69 -3.98 18.15
C ASN A 56 -22.93 -3.62 16.66
N GLU A 57 -22.97 -2.34 16.29
CA GLU A 57 -23.43 -1.87 14.97
C GLU A 57 -22.45 -2.25 13.87
N ILE A 58 -21.14 -2.12 14.11
CA ILE A 58 -20.10 -2.64 13.21
C ILE A 58 -20.19 -4.17 13.03
N SER A 59 -20.83 -4.91 13.95
CA SER A 59 -21.13 -6.34 13.71
C SER A 59 -22.06 -6.54 12.51
N GLY A 60 -22.93 -5.59 12.15
CA GLY A 60 -23.75 -5.71 10.94
C GLY A 60 -22.91 -5.78 9.66
N HIS A 61 -21.80 -5.04 9.64
CA HIS A 61 -21.00 -4.76 8.44
C HIS A 61 -19.67 -5.54 8.40
N ALA A 62 -19.12 -5.90 9.56
CA ALA A 62 -17.82 -6.56 9.71
C ALA A 62 -17.76 -7.49 10.94
N LYS A 63 -18.60 -8.55 11.01
CA LYS A 63 -18.43 -9.64 11.99
C LYS A 63 -17.08 -10.32 11.77
N PRO A 64 -16.11 -10.30 12.71
CA PRO A 64 -14.83 -11.00 12.58
C PRO A 64 -15.10 -12.49 12.50
N VAL A 65 -15.14 -13.00 11.27
CA VAL A 65 -15.28 -14.43 11.05
C VAL A 65 -13.93 -15.06 11.38
N ARG A 66 -13.90 -16.04 12.29
CA ARG A 66 -12.73 -16.91 12.48
C ARG A 66 -12.66 -17.87 11.29
N VAL A 67 -12.18 -17.39 10.15
CA VAL A 67 -12.36 -18.04 8.85
C VAL A 67 -11.55 -19.34 8.77
N GLY A 68 -12.21 -20.47 8.99
CA GLY A 68 -11.80 -21.73 8.38
C GLY A 68 -11.94 -21.63 6.85
N ASN A 69 -10.86 -21.89 6.12
CA ASN A 69 -10.73 -21.81 4.66
C ASN A 69 -10.96 -20.39 4.07
N LEU A 70 -9.87 -19.62 3.98
CA LEU A 70 -9.83 -18.19 3.64
C LEU A 70 -9.96 -17.86 2.14
N ARG A 71 -10.88 -18.49 1.40
CA ARG A 71 -11.14 -18.15 -0.02
C ARG A 71 -12.60 -18.31 -0.44
N GLN A 72 -13.27 -17.18 -0.68
CA GLN A 72 -14.49 -17.13 -1.52
C GLN A 72 -14.55 -15.99 -2.56
N SER A 73 -13.54 -15.10 -2.68
CA SER A 73 -13.48 -14.18 -3.84
C SER A 73 -12.13 -13.58 -4.26
N ARG A 74 -11.03 -13.72 -3.48
CA ARG A 74 -9.73 -13.10 -3.80
C ARG A 74 -8.55 -13.89 -3.21
N PRO A 75 -7.29 -13.57 -3.57
CA PRO A 75 -6.11 -13.98 -2.82
C PRO A 75 -6.12 -13.41 -1.40
N LEU A 76 -5.22 -13.92 -0.55
CA LEU A 76 -5.15 -13.60 0.87
C LEU A 76 -4.31 -12.33 1.10
N PRO A 77 -4.90 -11.17 1.47
CA PRO A 77 -4.13 -9.97 1.76
C PRO A 77 -3.51 -10.10 3.16
N THR A 78 -2.25 -10.53 3.25
CA THR A 78 -1.56 -10.71 4.54
C THR A 78 -1.16 -9.40 5.25
N GLY A 79 -1.75 -8.27 4.88
CA GLY A 79 -1.59 -6.98 5.56
C GLY A 79 -2.36 -6.85 6.87
N HIS A 80 -3.54 -7.48 6.97
CA HIS A 80 -4.36 -7.42 8.17
C HIS A 80 -4.89 -8.80 8.59
N PHE A 81 -4.36 -9.27 9.71
CA PHE A 81 -5.13 -10.05 10.67
C PHE A 81 -5.64 -9.01 11.68
N VAL A 82 -6.84 -8.44 11.54
CA VAL A 82 -8.10 -9.04 11.08
C VAL A 82 -8.82 -8.15 10.06
N THR A 83 -9.48 -8.73 9.04
CA THR A 83 -10.44 -8.05 8.12
C THR A 83 -11.59 -8.97 7.72
N ASN A 84 -12.69 -8.40 7.21
CA ASN A 84 -13.81 -9.13 6.59
C ASN A 84 -14.08 -8.62 5.17
N GLN A 85 -14.72 -9.45 4.33
CA GLN A 85 -15.02 -9.07 2.95
C GLN A 85 -16.37 -8.37 2.77
N ILE A 86 -16.33 -7.25 2.04
CA ILE A 86 -17.42 -6.76 1.20
C ILE A 86 -16.96 -6.85 -0.28
N LYS A 87 -17.90 -6.90 -1.23
CA LYS A 87 -17.68 -7.29 -2.65
C LYS A 87 -16.85 -6.26 -3.45
N GLY A 88 -15.98 -6.73 -4.36
CA GLY A 88 -15.33 -5.92 -5.42
C GLY A 88 -13.79 -5.84 -5.37
N THR A 89 -13.09 -6.33 -6.42
CA THR A 89 -11.61 -6.42 -6.66
C THR A 89 -10.88 -5.07 -6.78
N PRO A 90 -9.51 -4.96 -6.69
CA PRO A 90 -8.43 -5.98 -6.76
C PRO A 90 -7.42 -6.00 -5.55
N VAL A 91 -6.08 -5.98 -5.76
CA VAL A 91 -4.97 -6.32 -4.79
C VAL A 91 -3.57 -5.65 -5.09
N PRO A 92 -2.63 -5.49 -4.11
CA PRO A 92 -1.44 -4.58 -4.13
C PRO A 92 -0.02 -5.22 -4.02
N MET A 93 1.11 -4.46 -4.02
CA MET A 93 2.52 -4.90 -3.69
C MET A 93 3.59 -3.75 -3.53
N ARG A 94 4.77 -3.85 -2.83
CA ARG A 94 5.20 -4.61 -1.60
C ARG A 94 6.66 -4.39 -1.08
N LEU A 95 7.05 -5.08 0.02
CA LEU A 95 8.41 -5.21 0.63
C LEU A 95 8.74 -6.68 1.02
N PHE A 96 9.33 -7.44 0.10
CA PHE A 96 9.26 -8.93 0.11
C PHE A 96 7.78 -9.42 0.12
N PRO A 97 7.48 -10.73 -0.05
CA PRO A 97 6.12 -11.17 -0.38
C PRO A 97 5.18 -11.17 0.85
N PHE A 98 4.67 -9.97 1.14
CA PHE A 98 3.56 -9.64 2.04
C PHE A 98 2.16 -9.90 1.40
N GLU A 99 2.13 -10.53 0.22
CA GLU A 99 1.27 -11.69 -0.02
C GLU A 99 2.25 -12.86 -0.09
N ALA A 100 2.26 -13.68 0.94
CA ALA A 100 2.29 -15.10 0.68
C ALA A 100 1.03 -15.36 -0.17
N ASN A 101 1.18 -15.44 -1.51
CA ASN A 101 0.02 -15.41 -2.39
C ASN A 101 -0.61 -16.81 -2.43
N MET A 102 -1.38 -17.10 -1.37
CA MET A 102 -1.82 -18.43 -0.97
C MET A 102 -3.07 -18.87 -1.75
N ASP A 103 -2.94 -19.95 -2.51
CA ASP A 103 -4.05 -20.65 -3.18
C ASP A 103 -3.96 -22.17 -3.01
N LYS A 104 -4.86 -22.92 -3.67
CA LYS A 104 -4.87 -24.40 -3.66
C LYS A 104 -3.59 -25.05 -4.21
N GLY A 105 -2.67 -24.29 -4.81
CA GLY A 105 -1.33 -24.71 -5.20
C GLY A 105 -0.22 -24.23 -4.26
N GLY A 106 -0.57 -23.69 -3.08
CA GLY A 106 0.36 -23.21 -2.06
C GLY A 106 0.62 -21.70 -2.08
N VAL A 107 1.77 -21.29 -1.57
CA VAL A 107 2.20 -19.90 -1.39
C VAL A 107 3.01 -19.43 -2.60
N THR A 108 2.65 -18.30 -3.21
CA THR A 108 3.52 -17.63 -4.19
C THR A 108 4.48 -16.66 -3.49
N TYR A 109 5.76 -16.74 -3.83
CA TYR A 109 6.84 -15.86 -3.36
C TYR A 109 7.43 -15.07 -4.53
N ASP A 110 7.00 -13.83 -4.65
CA ASP A 110 7.48 -12.89 -5.65
C ASP A 110 8.62 -12.05 -5.07
N ALA A 111 9.68 -11.80 -5.85
CA ALA A 111 10.89 -11.13 -5.37
C ALA A 111 11.20 -9.87 -6.20
N TYR A 112 10.99 -8.70 -5.61
CA TYR A 112 11.35 -7.42 -6.22
C TYR A 112 12.87 -7.20 -6.25
N THR A 113 13.35 -6.61 -7.34
CA THR A 113 14.72 -6.07 -7.45
C THR A 113 14.70 -4.56 -7.26
N MET A 114 15.80 -4.03 -6.72
CA MET A 114 16.13 -2.59 -6.74
C MET A 114 16.79 -2.15 -8.07
N ASP A 115 16.78 -3.00 -9.11
CA ASP A 115 17.70 -2.88 -10.24
C ASP A 115 17.21 -1.96 -11.36
N ARG A 116 17.80 -0.78 -11.34
CA ARG A 116 17.78 0.34 -12.32
C ARG A 116 18.62 1.54 -11.84
N TRP A 117 19.30 1.40 -10.69
CA TRP A 117 19.37 2.48 -9.69
C TRP A 117 20.76 3.10 -9.46
N ASN A 118 21.76 2.71 -10.26
CA ASN A 118 23.11 3.26 -10.24
C ASN A 118 23.50 3.85 -11.61
N ASP A 119 22.70 4.78 -12.14
CA ASP A 119 23.13 5.64 -13.26
C ASP A 119 23.42 7.09 -12.77
N PRO A 120 24.66 7.39 -12.34
CA PRO A 120 25.05 8.73 -11.92
C PRO A 120 25.21 9.73 -13.09
N LYS A 121 24.84 9.37 -14.33
CA LYS A 121 24.90 10.25 -15.51
C LYS A 121 23.55 10.85 -15.91
N ARG A 122 22.45 10.52 -15.24
CA ARG A 122 21.18 11.23 -15.44
C ARG A 122 21.22 12.63 -14.85
N THR A 123 21.15 13.62 -15.73
CA THR A 123 21.09 15.06 -15.42
C THR A 123 19.86 15.73 -16.05
N ASP A 124 18.81 14.94 -16.35
CA ASP A 124 17.60 15.38 -17.03
C ASP A 124 16.71 16.28 -16.15
N PHE A 125 16.93 17.59 -16.24
CA PHE A 125 16.06 18.65 -15.71
C PHE A 125 14.65 18.58 -16.34
N MET A 126 13.70 17.90 -15.70
CA MET A 126 12.29 18.01 -16.04
C MET A 126 11.62 19.19 -15.31
N GLU A 127 11.60 20.29 -16.04
CA GLU A 127 11.16 21.62 -15.65
C GLU A 127 9.64 21.83 -15.96
N GLN A 128 8.80 22.27 -14.98
CA GLN A 128 7.31 22.52 -14.97
C GLN A 128 6.45 22.49 -16.28
N GLN A 129 5.13 22.39 -16.11
CA GLN A 129 4.11 23.11 -16.94
C GLN A 129 4.54 24.55 -17.36
N SER A 130 3.84 25.11 -18.36
CA SER A 130 4.00 26.50 -18.81
C SER A 130 2.73 27.35 -18.60
N ALA A 131 2.88 28.68 -18.51
CA ALA A 131 1.91 29.63 -17.91
C ALA A 131 0.60 29.84 -18.70
N TRP A 132 0.32 28.97 -19.66
CA TRP A 132 -0.81 29.05 -20.59
C TRP A 132 -1.62 27.75 -20.66
N LYS A 133 -1.39 26.80 -19.73
CA LYS A 133 -2.20 25.58 -19.55
C LYS A 133 -2.85 25.48 -18.17
N ALA A 134 -3.39 26.60 -17.69
CA ALA A 134 -4.20 26.64 -16.47
C ALA A 134 -5.49 25.81 -16.64
N GLY A 135 -5.81 24.97 -15.65
CA GLY A 135 -7.10 24.29 -15.55
C GLY A 135 -7.20 22.81 -15.96
N GLU A 136 -6.15 22.15 -16.47
CA GLU A 136 -6.18 20.68 -16.65
C GLU A 136 -5.67 19.93 -15.39
N PRO A 137 -6.19 18.72 -15.08
CA PRO A 137 -5.72 17.94 -13.93
C PRO A 137 -4.25 17.52 -14.07
N TRP A 138 -3.51 17.54 -12.96
CA TRP A 138 -2.09 17.19 -12.98
C TRP A 138 -1.94 15.68 -12.77
N ASN A 139 -1.11 15.03 -13.58
CA ASN A 139 -0.92 13.59 -13.48
C ASN A 139 -0.19 13.18 -12.21
N ARG A 140 -0.59 12.03 -11.67
CA ARG A 140 0.04 11.33 -10.54
C ARG A 140 1.51 10.98 -10.89
N LEU A 141 2.35 10.88 -9.86
CA LEU A 141 3.80 10.80 -10.03
C LEU A 141 4.30 9.35 -10.27
N ASP A 142 3.79 8.73 -11.34
CA ASP A 142 3.64 7.28 -11.48
C ASP A 142 4.94 6.45 -11.60
N SER A 143 6.09 7.05 -11.91
CA SER A 143 7.38 6.40 -11.69
C SER A 143 8.54 7.39 -11.78
N LEU A 144 9.15 7.68 -10.64
CA LEU A 144 10.52 8.21 -10.61
C LEU A 144 11.53 7.09 -10.44
N GLY A 145 12.67 7.26 -11.12
CA GLY A 145 13.87 6.54 -10.77
C GLY A 145 14.67 7.30 -9.70
N THR A 146 15.27 6.57 -8.76
CA THR A 146 16.73 6.72 -8.61
C THR A 146 17.30 6.76 -7.18
N ASN A 147 16.51 6.84 -6.07
CA ASN A 147 17.01 6.45 -4.72
C ASN A 147 16.04 6.13 -3.54
N MET A 148 14.68 6.09 -3.69
CA MET A 148 13.89 5.02 -3.01
C MET A 148 12.86 4.29 -3.90
N LYS A 149 13.08 2.98 -4.11
CA LYS A 149 12.03 2.00 -4.44
C LYS A 149 12.10 0.80 -3.47
N GLN A 150 12.68 1.06 -2.30
CA GLN A 150 12.79 0.13 -1.17
C GLN A 150 12.16 0.59 0.13
N MET A 151 11.27 1.58 0.05
CA MET A 151 9.91 1.35 0.49
C MET A 151 9.04 1.73 -0.71
N VAL A 152 8.51 0.70 -1.36
CA VAL A 152 7.22 0.68 -2.06
C VAL A 152 6.95 1.64 -3.24
N ALA A 153 7.03 1.10 -4.46
CA ALA A 153 6.24 1.54 -5.64
C ALA A 153 6.37 0.54 -6.80
N GLY A 154 5.25 0.17 -7.43
CA GLY A 154 5.25 -0.51 -8.73
C GLY A 154 5.64 0.41 -9.91
N PRO A 155 5.76 -0.12 -11.13
CA PRO A 155 5.59 0.66 -12.36
C PRO A 155 4.09 0.81 -12.71
N ASP A 156 3.80 1.58 -13.76
CA ASP A 156 2.47 1.80 -14.37
C ASP A 156 1.35 2.27 -13.42
N GLY A 157 1.17 3.60 -13.31
CA GLY A 157 0.06 4.23 -12.57
C GLY A 157 -1.31 4.10 -13.22
N ASN A 158 -1.75 2.87 -13.53
CA ASN A 158 -3.10 2.58 -13.99
C ASN A 158 -4.02 2.29 -12.78
N PRO A 159 -4.99 3.18 -12.43
CA PRO A 159 -5.82 3.02 -11.23
C PRO A 159 -6.84 1.87 -11.30
N LEU A 160 -6.92 1.12 -12.41
CA LEU A 160 -7.80 -0.05 -12.57
C LEU A 160 -7.03 -1.32 -13.02
N GLY A 161 -5.69 -1.33 -12.94
CA GLY A 161 -4.87 -2.49 -13.28
C GLY A 161 -4.95 -3.61 -12.24
N VAL A 162 -5.16 -4.85 -12.69
CA VAL A 162 -5.07 -6.07 -11.85
C VAL A 162 -3.80 -6.84 -12.19
N PHE A 163 -3.23 -7.49 -11.17
CA PHE A 163 -2.01 -8.29 -11.25
C PHE A 163 -1.87 -9.19 -12.49
N THR A 164 -0.75 -9.03 -13.21
CA THR A 164 -0.31 -9.94 -14.30
C THR A 164 0.82 -10.91 -13.88
N GLY A 165 1.42 -10.72 -12.70
CA GLY A 165 2.25 -11.72 -12.00
C GLY A 165 3.55 -12.12 -12.72
N LYS A 166 4.41 -11.15 -13.04
CA LYS A 166 5.50 -11.31 -14.03
C LYS A 166 6.79 -12.02 -13.56
N SER A 167 7.01 -12.29 -12.27
CA SER A 167 8.15 -13.11 -11.82
C SER A 167 8.07 -13.54 -10.34
N GLY A 168 8.29 -14.83 -10.08
CA GLY A 168 8.24 -15.41 -8.72
C GLY A 168 8.32 -16.94 -8.68
N VAL A 169 8.25 -17.50 -7.48
CA VAL A 169 8.31 -18.94 -7.19
C VAL A 169 7.16 -19.33 -6.27
N ARG A 170 6.28 -20.25 -6.69
CA ARG A 170 5.25 -20.83 -5.81
C ARG A 170 5.71 -22.13 -5.16
N ILE A 171 5.34 -22.36 -3.90
CA ILE A 171 5.59 -23.59 -3.14
C ILE A 171 4.31 -24.08 -2.46
N GLY A 172 3.96 -25.34 -2.66
CA GLY A 172 2.78 -25.99 -2.10
C GLY A 172 2.97 -27.49 -1.89
N ILE A 173 1.85 -28.21 -1.81
CA ILE A 173 1.82 -29.69 -1.74
C ILE A 173 0.87 -30.26 -2.78
N THR A 174 1.09 -31.51 -3.20
CA THR A 174 0.23 -32.15 -4.20
C THR A 174 -1.23 -32.22 -3.72
N GLY A 175 -2.14 -31.64 -4.50
CA GLY A 175 -3.58 -31.69 -4.24
C GLY A 175 -4.03 -30.89 -3.02
N SER A 176 -3.38 -29.77 -2.68
CA SER A 176 -3.82 -28.91 -1.57
C SER A 176 -5.24 -28.33 -1.76
N GLY A 177 -5.98 -28.32 -0.66
CA GLY A 177 -7.20 -27.52 -0.48
C GLY A 177 -6.89 -26.07 -0.10
N GLU A 178 -7.89 -25.38 0.45
CA GLU A 178 -7.74 -23.98 0.84
C GLU A 178 -6.90 -23.80 2.11
N PRO A 179 -6.20 -22.66 2.26
CA PRO A 179 -5.50 -22.30 3.49
C PRO A 179 -6.47 -21.96 4.62
N THR A 180 -6.20 -22.46 5.82
CA THR A 180 -6.80 -22.00 7.07
C THR A 180 -5.74 -21.31 7.94
N LEU A 181 -6.05 -20.10 8.43
CA LEU A 181 -5.25 -19.41 9.44
C LEU A 181 -5.36 -20.17 10.76
N THR A 182 -4.23 -20.59 11.34
CA THR A 182 -4.18 -21.30 12.62
C THR A 182 -3.81 -20.38 13.79
N ASP A 183 -2.95 -19.37 13.56
CA ASP A 183 -2.45 -18.48 14.61
C ASP A 183 -1.94 -17.14 14.06
N PHE A 184 -1.92 -16.10 14.90
CA PHE A 184 -1.43 -14.76 14.55
C PHE A 184 -0.92 -13.98 15.78
N GLY A 185 0.12 -13.17 15.58
CA GLY A 185 0.52 -12.07 16.46
C GLY A 185 1.31 -11.02 15.68
N ASP A 186 1.64 -9.89 16.30
CA ASP A 186 2.14 -8.67 15.65
C ASP A 186 3.32 -8.88 14.67
N LEU A 187 4.15 -9.89 14.91
CA LEU A 187 5.31 -10.27 14.09
C LEU A 187 5.11 -11.51 13.20
N TYR A 188 4.02 -12.27 13.31
CA TYR A 188 3.88 -13.57 12.65
C TYR A 188 2.45 -14.03 12.35
N ALA A 189 2.27 -14.88 11.34
CA ALA A 189 1.04 -15.59 11.05
C ALA A 189 1.32 -17.03 10.58
N ASN A 190 0.47 -17.98 10.99
CA ASN A 190 0.63 -19.39 10.65
C ASN A 190 -0.58 -19.88 9.82
N PHE A 191 -0.33 -20.48 8.67
CA PHE A 191 -1.37 -21.05 7.79
C PHE A 191 -1.22 -22.55 7.62
N MET A 192 -2.30 -23.31 7.68
CA MET A 192 -2.32 -24.74 7.31
C MET A 192 -3.01 -24.96 5.96
N PHE A 193 -2.39 -25.82 5.14
CA PHE A 193 -2.96 -26.42 3.94
C PHE A 193 -3.13 -27.92 4.15
N HIS A 194 -4.22 -28.48 3.65
CA HIS A 194 -4.50 -29.92 3.66
C HIS A 194 -4.45 -30.47 2.24
N GLY A 195 -3.58 -31.43 1.97
CA GLY A 195 -3.53 -32.19 0.72
C GLY A 195 -4.22 -33.56 0.85
N SER A 196 -4.24 -34.34 -0.23
CA SER A 196 -4.89 -35.67 -0.25
C SER A 196 -4.22 -36.71 0.65
N THR A 197 -2.96 -36.50 1.07
CA THR A 197 -2.16 -37.45 1.87
C THR A 197 -1.55 -36.86 3.14
N GLY A 198 -1.57 -35.53 3.32
CA GLY A 198 -0.82 -34.85 4.38
C GLY A 198 -1.09 -33.35 4.46
N THR A 199 -0.27 -32.60 5.20
CA THR A 199 -0.45 -31.16 5.43
C THR A 199 0.82 -30.35 5.22
N MET A 200 0.65 -29.05 5.03
CA MET A 200 1.73 -28.06 5.02
C MET A 200 1.34 -26.90 5.93
N GLU A 201 2.16 -26.62 6.95
CA GLU A 201 2.05 -25.43 7.79
C GLU A 201 3.07 -24.38 7.31
N VAL A 202 2.66 -23.12 7.19
CA VAL A 202 3.51 -22.02 6.70
C VAL A 202 3.56 -20.92 7.76
N PRO A 203 4.67 -20.85 8.52
CA PRO A 203 5.00 -19.68 9.34
C PRO A 203 5.47 -18.52 8.46
N VAL A 204 4.68 -17.46 8.40
CA VAL A 204 5.05 -16.17 7.84
C VAL A 204 5.51 -15.29 8.99
N VAL A 205 6.79 -14.90 9.01
CA VAL A 205 7.39 -14.05 10.05
C VAL A 205 7.97 -12.78 9.43
N ARG A 206 7.68 -11.63 10.03
CA ARG A 206 8.22 -10.34 9.59
C ARG A 206 9.74 -10.33 9.67
N GLY A 207 10.39 -9.88 8.59
CA GLY A 207 11.85 -9.83 8.48
C GLY A 207 12.55 -11.16 8.20
N ALA A 208 11.85 -12.30 8.11
CA ALA A 208 12.48 -13.59 7.82
C ALA A 208 12.89 -13.70 6.32
N PRO A 209 14.19 -13.82 5.98
CA PRO A 209 14.66 -13.95 4.60
C PRO A 209 14.57 -15.38 4.05
N LEU A 210 14.27 -16.35 4.93
CA LEU A 210 14.00 -17.75 4.59
C LEU A 210 12.56 -18.14 4.97
N PRO A 211 11.54 -17.71 4.18
CA PRO A 211 10.19 -18.26 4.27
C PRO A 211 10.18 -19.79 4.39
N THR A 212 9.48 -20.28 5.40
CA THR A 212 9.57 -21.66 5.88
C THR A 212 8.23 -22.38 5.72
N HIS A 213 8.29 -23.66 5.37
CA HIS A 213 7.16 -24.57 5.27
C HIS A 213 7.47 -25.82 6.10
N ILE A 214 6.51 -26.26 6.90
CA ILE A 214 6.59 -27.47 7.73
C ILE A 214 5.62 -28.48 7.11
N ILE A 215 6.16 -29.38 6.29
CA ILE A 215 5.39 -30.37 5.53
C ILE A 215 5.32 -31.68 6.32
N LYS A 216 4.14 -32.30 6.35
CA LYS A 216 3.82 -33.51 7.12
C LYS A 216 3.10 -34.50 6.18
N ASN A 217 3.78 -35.57 5.79
CA ASN A 217 3.31 -36.64 4.91
C ASN A 217 2.77 -36.22 3.53
N ALA A 218 3.37 -35.23 2.86
CA ALA A 218 2.94 -34.77 1.54
C ALA A 218 4.13 -34.53 0.60
N ASN A 219 3.92 -34.65 -0.72
CA ASN A 219 4.93 -34.30 -1.72
C ASN A 219 4.98 -32.76 -1.89
N PRO A 220 6.14 -32.11 -1.68
CA PRO A 220 6.32 -30.69 -1.94
C PRO A 220 6.26 -30.42 -3.45
N VAL A 221 5.61 -29.33 -3.84
CA VAL A 221 5.40 -28.93 -5.23
C VAL A 221 5.89 -27.50 -5.39
N VAL A 222 6.68 -27.23 -6.43
CA VAL A 222 7.21 -25.89 -6.73
C VAL A 222 6.87 -25.51 -8.16
N LYS A 223 6.35 -24.29 -8.35
CA LYS A 223 6.04 -23.71 -9.67
C LYS A 223 6.75 -22.35 -9.84
N PRO A 224 7.95 -22.32 -10.46
CA PRO A 224 8.63 -21.09 -10.83
C PRO A 224 8.02 -20.45 -12.09
N TYR A 225 7.97 -19.12 -12.17
CA TYR A 225 7.26 -18.41 -13.24
C TYR A 225 7.88 -18.59 -14.63
N CYS A 226 9.21 -18.50 -14.76
CA CYS A 226 9.92 -18.64 -16.04
C CYS A 226 11.32 -19.22 -15.79
N LEU A 227 11.39 -20.51 -15.43
CA LEU A 227 12.63 -21.19 -15.07
C LEU A 227 13.55 -21.36 -16.29
N SER A 228 14.83 -21.02 -16.11
CA SER A 228 15.85 -21.11 -17.16
C SER A 228 16.95 -22.11 -16.83
N SER A 229 17.30 -22.25 -15.56
CA SER A 229 18.20 -23.29 -15.07
C SER A 229 17.85 -23.72 -13.64
N ILE A 230 18.19 -24.97 -13.29
CA ILE A 230 18.17 -25.49 -11.92
C ILE A 230 19.51 -26.19 -11.64
N ASN A 231 20.17 -25.82 -10.54
CA ASN A 231 21.56 -26.16 -10.23
C ASN A 231 22.55 -25.86 -11.39
N GLY A 232 22.22 -24.88 -12.24
CA GLY A 232 22.96 -24.54 -13.46
C GLY A 232 22.72 -25.46 -14.66
N GLN A 233 21.93 -26.52 -14.52
CA GLN A 233 21.44 -27.31 -15.66
C GLN A 233 20.29 -26.54 -16.32
N LYS A 234 20.38 -26.29 -17.64
CA LYS A 234 19.30 -25.65 -18.39
C LYS A 234 18.04 -26.52 -18.39
N VAL A 235 16.88 -25.88 -18.30
CA VAL A 235 15.58 -26.52 -18.50
C VAL A 235 14.85 -25.89 -19.67
N ASN A 236 14.02 -26.67 -20.35
CA ASN A 236 13.06 -26.16 -21.31
C ASN A 236 11.73 -25.98 -20.58
N PHE A 237 11.43 -24.76 -20.15
CA PHE A 237 10.11 -24.35 -19.69
C PHE A 237 9.53 -23.42 -20.76
N ASP A 238 8.30 -23.67 -21.18
CA ASP A 238 7.52 -22.66 -21.89
C ASP A 238 7.16 -21.57 -20.89
N CYS A 239 7.93 -20.47 -20.89
CA CYS A 239 7.61 -19.31 -20.06
C CYS A 239 6.24 -18.76 -20.48
N PRO A 240 5.34 -18.43 -19.53
CA PRO A 240 4.02 -17.91 -19.86
C PRO A 240 4.10 -16.69 -20.78
N GLY A 241 3.53 -16.80 -21.97
CA GLY A 241 3.33 -15.65 -22.83
C GLY A 241 2.43 -14.64 -22.14
N GLU A 242 2.84 -13.38 -22.06
CA GLU A 242 2.00 -12.35 -21.44
C GLU A 242 0.67 -12.21 -22.19
N PRO A 243 -0.46 -12.04 -21.48
CA PRO A 243 -1.67 -11.45 -22.04
C PRO A 243 -1.33 -10.00 -22.46
N SER A 244 -0.91 -9.81 -23.71
CA SER A 244 -0.19 -8.63 -24.19
C SER A 244 -1.12 -7.42 -24.42
N ALA A 245 -1.67 -6.87 -23.34
CA ALA A 245 -2.72 -5.86 -23.38
C ALA A 245 -2.39 -4.54 -22.62
N ALA A 246 -1.17 -4.38 -22.07
CA ALA A 246 -0.87 -3.31 -21.11
C ALA A 246 0.25 -2.34 -21.50
N ASP A 247 1.40 -2.80 -22.01
CA ASP A 247 2.63 -1.98 -22.00
C ASP A 247 2.81 -1.03 -23.21
N GLY A 248 1.79 -0.21 -23.51
CA GLY A 248 1.85 0.82 -24.55
C GLY A 248 2.52 2.13 -24.14
N GLY A 249 2.89 2.26 -22.86
CA GLY A 249 3.06 3.55 -22.20
C GLY A 249 1.71 4.23 -21.89
N SER A 250 1.77 5.44 -21.34
CA SER A 250 0.63 6.35 -21.17
C SER A 250 0.86 7.64 -21.95
N GLY A 251 -0.21 8.32 -22.36
CA GLY A 251 -0.12 9.59 -23.10
C GLY A 251 -1.25 10.56 -22.78
N PHE A 252 -1.16 11.77 -23.34
CA PHE A 252 -2.22 12.78 -23.27
C PHE A 252 -2.45 13.44 -24.64
N LEU A 253 -3.65 13.99 -24.85
CA LEU A 253 -4.11 14.53 -26.11
C LEU A 253 -4.55 15.99 -25.94
N SER A 254 -3.98 16.91 -26.71
CA SER A 254 -4.43 18.30 -26.79
C SER A 254 -4.77 18.72 -28.22
N GLY A 255 -5.62 19.73 -28.38
CA GLY A 255 -5.99 20.30 -29.68
C GLY A 255 -6.20 21.80 -29.60
N GLU A 256 -5.56 22.55 -30.48
CA GLU A 256 -5.51 24.02 -30.50
C GLU A 256 -5.75 24.51 -31.94
N CYS A 257 -6.43 25.65 -32.12
CA CYS A 257 -6.95 26.09 -33.43
C CYS A 257 -6.33 27.42 -33.89
N HIS A 258 -5.71 27.43 -35.07
CA HIS A 258 -5.00 28.57 -35.64
C HIS A 258 -5.28 28.74 -37.13
N SER A 259 -5.60 29.97 -37.55
CA SER A 259 -5.81 30.36 -38.96
C SER A 259 -6.71 29.38 -39.73
N ASP A 260 -7.88 29.09 -39.16
CA ASP A 260 -8.90 28.16 -39.66
C ASP A 260 -8.46 26.69 -39.80
N ASN A 261 -7.43 26.26 -39.05
CA ASN A 261 -7.00 24.85 -38.96
C ASN A 261 -6.94 24.38 -37.51
N LEU A 262 -7.36 23.13 -37.25
CA LEU A 262 -7.25 22.46 -35.96
C LEU A 262 -6.00 21.59 -35.92
N HIS A 263 -5.10 21.87 -34.98
CA HIS A 263 -3.89 21.10 -34.74
C HIS A 263 -4.07 20.24 -33.47
N ILE A 264 -4.11 18.93 -33.63
CA ILE A 264 -4.21 17.95 -32.54
C ILE A 264 -2.83 17.34 -32.31
N THR A 265 -2.43 17.11 -31.07
CA THR A 265 -1.18 16.41 -30.75
C THR A 265 -1.39 15.42 -29.60
N LEU A 266 -1.01 14.16 -29.85
CA LEU A 266 -0.78 13.14 -28.83
C LEU A 266 0.69 13.21 -28.41
N HIS A 267 0.94 13.25 -27.10
CA HIS A 267 2.24 12.94 -26.52
C HIS A 267 2.16 11.61 -25.76
N ASN A 268 3.00 10.62 -26.09
CA ASN A 268 3.14 9.35 -25.38
C ASN A 268 4.47 9.31 -24.59
N THR A 269 4.46 8.77 -23.39
CA THR A 269 5.65 8.57 -22.54
C THR A 269 6.63 7.54 -23.11
N ARG A 270 6.16 6.54 -23.87
CA ARG A 270 7.00 5.55 -24.58
C ARG A 270 7.01 5.80 -26.11
N PRO A 271 8.08 5.43 -26.83
CA PRO A 271 8.13 5.58 -28.29
C PRO A 271 7.09 4.70 -28.98
N ILE A 272 6.33 5.29 -29.90
CA ILE A 272 5.35 4.63 -30.76
C ILE A 272 6.13 4.00 -31.93
N PRO A 273 6.19 2.65 -32.04
CA PRO A 273 7.04 1.98 -33.03
C PRO A 273 6.48 2.07 -34.46
N ASP A 274 5.22 2.46 -34.63
CA ASP A 274 4.52 2.60 -35.91
C ASP A 274 3.36 3.61 -35.75
N VAL A 275 3.37 4.70 -36.53
CA VAL A 275 2.34 5.75 -36.44
C VAL A 275 0.97 5.25 -36.92
N THR A 276 0.92 4.22 -37.76
CA THR A 276 -0.34 3.64 -38.26
C THR A 276 -1.07 2.80 -37.21
N LYS A 277 -0.48 2.61 -36.03
CA LYS A 277 -1.16 2.10 -34.83
C LYS A 277 -1.95 3.19 -34.10
N VAL A 278 -1.75 4.46 -34.43
CA VAL A 278 -2.56 5.58 -33.95
C VAL A 278 -3.68 5.85 -34.94
N GLN A 279 -4.88 6.15 -34.44
CA GLN A 279 -6.03 6.63 -35.20
C GLN A 279 -6.64 7.83 -34.50
N TRP A 280 -7.21 8.78 -35.23
CA TRP A 280 -7.75 10.02 -34.70
C TRP A 280 -9.11 10.34 -35.35
N ALA A 281 -9.99 11.00 -34.61
CA ALA A 281 -11.22 11.54 -35.14
C ALA A 281 -11.28 13.04 -34.78
N ALA A 282 -11.66 13.90 -35.73
CA ALA A 282 -11.94 15.31 -35.46
C ALA A 282 -13.02 15.84 -36.43
N ARG A 283 -14.11 16.41 -35.91
CA ARG A 283 -15.26 16.97 -36.65
C ARG A 283 -15.94 18.05 -35.82
N SER A 284 -16.88 18.80 -36.39
CA SER A 284 -17.69 19.73 -35.59
C SER A 284 -18.57 18.96 -34.59
N GLU A 285 -18.69 19.47 -33.37
CA GLU A 285 -19.41 18.84 -32.25
C GLU A 285 -20.84 18.39 -32.61
N PRO A 286 -21.68 19.16 -33.32
CA PRO A 286 -23.01 18.72 -33.73
C PRO A 286 -23.01 17.50 -34.69
N THR A 287 -21.87 17.20 -35.32
CA THR A 287 -21.68 16.04 -36.21
C THR A 287 -20.87 14.91 -35.56
N TRP A 288 -20.51 15.01 -34.28
CA TRP A 288 -19.75 13.97 -33.56
C TRP A 288 -20.53 12.66 -33.36
N SER A 289 -21.85 12.66 -33.56
CA SER A 289 -22.65 11.43 -33.72
C SER A 289 -22.22 10.59 -34.94
N GLN A 290 -21.54 11.20 -35.92
CA GLN A 290 -20.95 10.57 -37.11
C GLN A 290 -19.41 10.43 -37.02
N ARG A 291 -18.87 10.40 -35.80
CA ARG A 291 -17.46 10.12 -35.50
C ARG A 291 -16.96 8.81 -36.11
N GLY A 292 -15.73 8.83 -36.61
CA GLY A 292 -14.98 7.66 -37.03
C GLY A 292 -13.49 7.98 -36.92
N MET A 293 -12.71 7.04 -36.36
CA MET A 293 -11.27 7.22 -36.19
C MET A 293 -10.53 6.90 -37.50
N THR A 294 -9.99 7.93 -38.13
CA THR A 294 -9.06 7.88 -39.26
C THR A 294 -7.70 7.36 -38.77
N THR A 295 -7.19 6.26 -39.32
CA THR A 295 -5.82 5.81 -39.02
C THR A 295 -4.80 6.87 -39.45
N CYS A 296 -3.78 7.12 -38.63
CA CYS A 296 -2.72 8.06 -38.98
C CYS A 296 -1.91 7.58 -40.18
N ASP A 297 -1.68 8.49 -41.11
CA ASP A 297 -0.81 8.34 -42.28
C ASP A 297 0.29 9.44 -42.28
N SER A 298 1.26 9.34 -43.19
CA SER A 298 2.38 10.27 -43.31
C SER A 298 2.01 11.67 -43.80
N ASN A 299 0.78 11.89 -44.27
CA ASN A 299 0.34 13.13 -44.90
C ASN A 299 -0.47 13.98 -43.91
N HIS A 300 -1.19 13.33 -43.00
CA HIS A 300 -2.01 13.98 -41.97
C HIS A 300 -1.38 13.92 -40.57
N CYS A 301 -0.55 12.92 -40.27
CA CYS A 301 0.08 12.71 -38.97
C CYS A 301 1.62 12.70 -39.05
N HIS A 302 2.26 13.68 -38.42
CA HIS A 302 3.70 13.72 -38.25
C HIS A 302 4.11 13.07 -36.91
N LEU A 303 4.83 11.94 -36.98
CA LEU A 303 5.50 11.33 -35.83
C LEU A 303 6.85 12.02 -35.58
N SER A 304 7.11 12.48 -34.35
CA SER A 304 8.37 13.12 -33.96
C SER A 304 9.59 12.20 -34.13
N SER A 305 10.79 12.78 -34.19
CA SER A 305 12.05 12.04 -34.36
C SER A 305 12.41 11.12 -33.19
N ASP A 306 12.00 11.45 -31.96
CA ASP A 306 12.07 10.57 -30.78
C ASP A 306 10.95 9.51 -30.75
N ARG A 307 10.03 9.58 -31.72
CA ARG A 307 8.85 8.74 -31.93
C ARG A 307 7.83 8.75 -30.80
N LYS A 308 7.83 9.78 -29.94
CA LYS A 308 6.90 9.89 -28.80
C LYS A 308 5.67 10.76 -29.05
N THR A 309 5.74 11.69 -29.98
CA THR A 309 4.69 12.69 -30.25
C THR A 309 4.11 12.47 -31.64
N VAL A 310 2.78 12.46 -31.76
CA VAL A 310 2.06 12.41 -33.04
C VAL A 310 1.23 13.67 -33.16
N SER A 311 1.65 14.57 -34.06
CA SER A 311 0.94 15.82 -34.37
C SER A 311 0.15 15.67 -35.67
N ILE A 312 -1.06 16.21 -35.67
CA ILE A 312 -2.10 15.95 -36.67
C ILE A 312 -2.77 17.28 -37.01
N THR A 313 -2.96 17.58 -38.29
CA THR A 313 -3.55 18.86 -38.74
C THR A 313 -4.79 18.64 -39.59
N ILE A 314 -5.89 19.31 -39.22
CA ILE A 314 -7.18 19.26 -39.90
C ILE A 314 -7.49 20.68 -40.42
N PRO A 315 -7.43 20.90 -41.75
CA PRO A 315 -7.69 22.21 -42.33
C PRO A 315 -9.19 22.55 -42.40
N HIS A 316 -9.49 23.85 -42.51
CA HIS A 316 -10.85 24.40 -42.61
C HIS A 316 -11.77 24.07 -41.41
N ALA A 317 -11.20 24.07 -40.20
CA ALA A 317 -11.91 23.85 -38.95
C ALA A 317 -12.53 25.15 -38.42
N SER A 318 -13.84 25.16 -38.18
CA SER A 318 -14.56 26.30 -37.59
C SER A 318 -15.77 25.86 -36.74
N GLY A 319 -16.15 26.71 -35.79
CA GLY A 319 -17.10 26.40 -34.72
C GLY A 319 -16.50 25.51 -33.62
N SER A 320 -17.38 24.86 -32.87
CA SER A 320 -17.00 23.87 -31.86
C SER A 320 -16.57 22.56 -32.53
N MET A 321 -15.32 22.16 -32.31
CA MET A 321 -14.71 20.97 -32.92
C MET A 321 -14.42 19.91 -31.86
N ALA A 322 -15.11 18.78 -31.99
CA ALA A 322 -14.96 17.58 -31.20
C ALA A 322 -13.87 16.67 -31.79
N PHE A 323 -13.02 16.10 -30.95
CA PHE A 323 -11.93 15.21 -31.35
C PHE A 323 -11.52 14.15 -30.31
N ALA A 324 -10.83 13.11 -30.77
CA ALA A 324 -10.32 12.01 -29.96
C ALA A 324 -9.24 11.19 -30.69
N LEU A 325 -8.52 10.33 -29.98
CA LEU A 325 -7.43 9.53 -30.54
C LEU A 325 -7.30 8.14 -29.86
N ASN A 326 -7.12 7.09 -30.67
CA ASN A 326 -6.95 5.69 -30.31
C ASN A 326 -5.54 5.19 -30.66
N TYR A 327 -4.78 4.70 -29.68
CA TYR A 327 -3.57 3.91 -29.92
C TYR A 327 -3.96 2.42 -29.86
N ILE A 328 -4.16 1.82 -31.03
CA ILE A 328 -4.76 0.49 -31.23
C ILE A 328 -4.00 -0.56 -30.41
N GLY A 329 -4.72 -1.27 -29.55
CA GLY A 329 -4.16 -2.33 -28.69
C GLY A 329 -3.57 -1.83 -27.37
N HIS A 330 -3.64 -0.52 -27.09
CA HIS A 330 -3.07 0.08 -25.89
C HIS A 330 -4.08 0.94 -25.11
N TYR A 331 -4.57 2.04 -25.69
CA TYR A 331 -5.52 2.95 -25.03
C TYR A 331 -6.24 3.88 -26.02
N VAL A 332 -7.39 4.41 -25.62
CA VAL A 332 -8.10 5.49 -26.33
C VAL A 332 -8.29 6.70 -25.42
N ILE A 333 -8.09 7.90 -25.95
CA ILE A 333 -8.14 9.16 -25.20
C ILE A 333 -9.11 10.14 -25.89
N PRO A 334 -10.08 10.71 -25.14
CA PRO A 334 -10.48 10.30 -23.79
C PRO A 334 -11.09 8.88 -23.79
N TRP A 335 -11.12 8.20 -22.64
CA TRP A 335 -11.53 6.79 -22.57
C TRP A 335 -12.97 6.54 -23.04
N ALA A 336 -13.85 7.51 -22.83
CA ALA A 336 -15.24 7.51 -23.31
C ALA A 336 -15.43 8.27 -24.65
N TRP A 337 -14.40 8.34 -25.51
CA TRP A 337 -14.32 9.19 -26.72
C TRP A 337 -15.55 9.25 -27.62
N GLY A 338 -16.34 8.18 -27.64
CA GLY A 338 -17.61 8.18 -28.34
C GLY A 338 -18.51 9.30 -27.84
N ASP A 339 -18.81 9.25 -26.55
CA ASP A 339 -19.83 10.08 -25.92
C ASP A 339 -19.23 11.22 -25.08
N HIS A 340 -17.90 11.31 -24.98
CA HIS A 340 -17.16 12.50 -24.51
C HIS A 340 -16.01 12.76 -25.51
N PRO A 341 -16.17 13.58 -26.55
CA PRO A 341 -15.01 14.11 -27.26
C PRO A 341 -14.19 15.05 -26.37
N GLN A 342 -12.90 15.20 -26.66
CA GLN A 342 -12.20 16.43 -26.33
C GLN A 342 -12.66 17.54 -27.29
N ILE A 343 -12.78 18.79 -26.82
CA ILE A 343 -13.34 19.89 -27.62
C ILE A 343 -12.36 21.06 -27.71
N ALA A 344 -12.31 21.70 -28.88
CA ALA A 344 -11.64 22.97 -29.15
C ALA A 344 -12.57 23.90 -29.94
N GLN A 345 -12.55 25.20 -29.62
CA GLN A 345 -13.29 26.21 -30.39
C GLN A 345 -12.40 26.82 -31.47
N CYS A 346 -12.92 26.90 -32.70
CA CYS A 346 -12.20 27.33 -33.87
C CYS A 346 -12.94 28.50 -34.54
N GLY A 347 -12.41 29.73 -34.44
CA GLY A 347 -13.07 30.93 -34.93
C GLY A 347 -14.26 31.35 -34.05
N GLY A 348 -14.07 32.40 -33.24
CA GLY A 348 -15.02 32.81 -32.20
C GLY A 348 -14.65 32.26 -30.82
N SER A 349 -14.75 33.09 -29.79
CA SER A 349 -14.04 32.90 -28.51
C SER A 349 -14.71 31.95 -27.48
N GLY A 350 -14.31 30.67 -27.48
CA GLY A 350 -14.01 29.88 -26.26
C GLY A 350 -15.04 28.90 -25.62
N LYS A 351 -14.51 27.91 -24.87
CA LYS A 351 -15.13 26.91 -23.92
C LYS A 351 -15.42 25.46 -24.41
N ARG A 352 -15.60 24.49 -23.47
CA ARG A 352 -15.58 22.98 -23.55
C ARG A 352 -16.67 22.31 -22.65
N SER A 353 -17.09 21.04 -22.91
CA SER A 353 -17.96 20.14 -22.03
C SER A 353 -18.09 18.64 -22.49
N ASP A 354 -18.77 17.71 -21.73
CA ASP A 354 -18.65 16.20 -21.73
C ASP A 354 -19.99 15.31 -21.56
N ILE A 355 -19.97 13.93 -21.49
CA ILE A 355 -21.00 12.85 -21.03
C ILE A 355 -21.92 12.07 -22.08
N GLU A 356 -22.35 10.74 -22.19
CA GLU A 356 -22.17 9.24 -21.84
C GLU A 356 -23.20 8.34 -22.72
N LYS A 357 -23.41 6.97 -22.83
CA LYS A 357 -22.73 5.60 -22.85
C LYS A 357 -23.77 4.39 -23.05
N ARG A 358 -23.51 3.20 -23.73
CA ARG A 358 -24.10 1.76 -23.50
C ARG A 358 -23.74 0.57 -24.50
N SER A 359 -24.36 -0.65 -24.45
CA SER A 359 -23.78 -2.05 -24.68
C SER A 359 -24.50 -3.08 -25.66
N PRO A 360 -23.90 -4.24 -26.15
CA PRO A 360 -24.35 -5.03 -27.33
C PRO A 360 -24.35 -6.62 -27.32
N GLU A 361 -25.07 -7.37 -26.46
CA GLU A 361 -24.84 -8.84 -26.25
C GLU A 361 -25.68 -9.88 -27.04
N GLU A 362 -26.72 -9.51 -27.79
CA GLU A 362 -27.84 -10.44 -28.16
C GLU A 362 -27.70 -11.25 -29.48
N ILE A 363 -26.67 -11.04 -30.29
CA ILE A 363 -26.63 -11.43 -31.73
C ILE A 363 -26.20 -12.89 -31.99
N SER A 364 -26.81 -13.63 -32.94
CA SER A 364 -26.60 -15.08 -33.19
C SER A 364 -26.65 -15.54 -34.67
N LEU A 365 -26.34 -16.83 -34.95
CA LEU A 365 -26.22 -17.44 -36.31
C LEU A 365 -26.73 -18.90 -36.42
N ASN A 366 -27.21 -19.26 -37.62
CA ASN A 366 -27.41 -20.61 -38.16
C ASN A 366 -26.72 -20.77 -39.56
N ALA A 367 -26.27 -21.97 -39.96
CA ALA A 367 -25.73 -22.23 -41.32
C ALA A 367 -26.00 -23.66 -41.84
N LYS A 368 -26.21 -23.84 -43.16
CA LYS A 368 -26.47 -25.14 -43.83
C LYS A 368 -26.05 -25.14 -45.31
N CYS A 369 -25.48 -26.24 -45.82
CA CYS A 369 -25.16 -26.40 -47.26
C CYS A 369 -25.83 -27.65 -47.86
N ASP A 370 -26.27 -27.60 -49.12
CA ASP A 370 -26.86 -28.72 -49.87
C ASP A 370 -25.85 -29.54 -50.69
N HIS A 371 -26.26 -30.69 -51.24
CA HIS A 371 -25.38 -31.55 -52.06
C HIS A 371 -24.99 -30.92 -53.41
N GLN A 372 -25.68 -29.86 -53.84
CA GLN A 372 -25.38 -29.09 -55.03
C GLN A 372 -24.41 -27.91 -54.73
N ARG A 373 -23.85 -27.88 -53.51
CA ARG A 373 -22.89 -26.92 -52.95
C ARG A 373 -23.43 -25.49 -52.80
N ASN A 374 -24.74 -25.33 -52.63
CA ASN A 374 -25.33 -24.05 -52.26
C ASN A 374 -25.37 -23.94 -50.72
N LEU A 375 -24.69 -22.94 -50.16
CA LEU A 375 -24.60 -22.64 -48.73
C LEU A 375 -25.55 -21.49 -48.37
N GLU A 376 -26.35 -21.69 -47.32
CA GLU A 376 -27.21 -20.67 -46.69
C GLU A 376 -26.75 -20.43 -45.25
N ILE A 377 -26.61 -19.16 -44.86
CA ILE A 377 -26.25 -18.72 -43.50
C ILE A 377 -27.27 -17.69 -43.05
N ARG A 378 -27.80 -17.81 -41.83
CA ARG A 378 -28.77 -16.88 -41.25
C ARG A 378 -28.17 -16.26 -40.00
N VAL A 379 -28.40 -14.97 -39.81
CA VAL A 379 -27.86 -14.19 -38.68
C VAL A 379 -29.00 -13.38 -38.07
N ASP A 380 -29.38 -13.68 -36.83
CA ASP A 380 -30.41 -12.93 -36.09
C ASP A 380 -29.74 -11.91 -35.17
N VAL A 381 -30.12 -10.64 -35.30
CA VAL A 381 -29.49 -9.52 -34.58
C VAL A 381 -30.22 -9.11 -33.29
N GLY A 382 -31.32 -9.78 -32.94
CA GLY A 382 -32.08 -9.50 -31.72
C GLY A 382 -32.69 -8.09 -31.70
N GLY A 383 -32.72 -7.44 -30.53
CA GLY A 383 -33.23 -6.08 -30.34
C GLY A 383 -32.29 -4.97 -30.82
N ASN A 384 -31.10 -5.31 -31.32
CA ASN A 384 -30.10 -4.34 -31.73
C ASN A 384 -30.51 -3.63 -33.03
N ASN A 385 -30.58 -2.29 -33.02
CA ASN A 385 -30.96 -1.49 -34.19
C ASN A 385 -29.80 -1.40 -35.21
N ILE A 386 -29.54 -2.50 -35.91
CA ILE A 386 -28.52 -2.59 -36.95
C ILE A 386 -29.12 -2.06 -38.27
N PRO A 387 -28.62 -0.96 -38.86
CA PRO A 387 -29.36 -0.19 -39.87
C PRO A 387 -29.34 -0.76 -41.31
N GLY A 388 -28.63 -1.85 -41.59
CA GLY A 388 -28.56 -2.40 -42.96
C GLY A 388 -27.77 -3.70 -43.06
N ILE A 389 -28.02 -4.49 -44.11
CA ILE A 389 -27.34 -5.80 -44.30
C ILE A 389 -25.83 -5.66 -44.54
N ASN A 390 -25.39 -4.52 -45.07
CA ASN A 390 -23.97 -4.19 -45.25
C ASN A 390 -23.20 -4.04 -43.91
N LYS A 391 -23.87 -4.09 -42.76
CA LYS A 391 -23.23 -4.23 -41.44
C LYS A 391 -22.88 -5.68 -41.09
N ILE A 392 -23.31 -6.65 -41.89
CA ILE A 392 -22.88 -8.05 -41.80
C ILE A 392 -21.75 -8.29 -42.81
N GLN A 393 -20.71 -9.00 -42.38
CA GLN A 393 -19.69 -9.59 -43.26
C GLN A 393 -19.55 -11.08 -42.94
N TYR A 394 -19.20 -11.87 -43.95
CA TYR A 394 -19.06 -13.31 -43.86
C TYR A 394 -17.79 -13.79 -44.58
N ALA A 395 -16.98 -14.61 -43.92
CA ALA A 395 -15.96 -15.41 -44.59
C ALA A 395 -16.53 -16.81 -44.80
N VAL A 396 -16.39 -17.32 -46.03
CA VAL A 396 -16.71 -18.70 -46.42
C VAL A 396 -15.59 -19.18 -47.32
N GLU A 397 -14.77 -20.11 -46.83
CA GLU A 397 -13.62 -20.64 -47.57
C GLU A 397 -13.36 -22.11 -47.24
N THR A 398 -12.64 -22.80 -48.11
CA THR A 398 -12.19 -24.18 -47.90
C THR A 398 -11.24 -24.25 -46.71
N THR A 399 -11.24 -25.36 -45.96
CA THR A 399 -10.41 -25.51 -44.75
C THR A 399 -8.92 -25.33 -45.01
N SER A 400 -8.44 -25.65 -46.21
CA SER A 400 -7.05 -25.42 -46.67
C SER A 400 -6.72 -23.97 -47.01
N ASN A 401 -7.72 -23.17 -47.42
CA ASN A 401 -7.55 -21.74 -47.72
C ASN A 401 -7.81 -20.84 -46.50
N TRP A 402 -8.41 -21.39 -45.44
CA TRP A 402 -8.72 -20.69 -44.19
C TRP A 402 -7.45 -20.37 -43.38
N LYS A 403 -6.73 -19.34 -43.84
CA LYS A 403 -5.54 -18.79 -43.21
C LYS A 403 -5.91 -17.97 -41.96
N SER A 404 -4.92 -17.51 -41.20
CA SER A 404 -5.09 -16.73 -39.96
C SER A 404 -5.89 -15.43 -40.09
N MET A 405 -6.14 -14.95 -41.31
CA MET A 405 -7.09 -13.87 -41.58
C MET A 405 -7.78 -14.13 -42.94
N PRO A 406 -8.95 -14.78 -42.95
CA PRO A 406 -9.68 -15.09 -44.18
C PRO A 406 -10.42 -13.84 -44.71
N ALA A 407 -10.75 -13.84 -46.01
CA ALA A 407 -11.47 -12.73 -46.63
C ALA A 407 -12.92 -12.64 -46.12
N MET A 408 -13.25 -11.56 -45.41
CA MET A 408 -14.61 -11.26 -44.96
C MET A 408 -15.38 -10.51 -46.05
N HIS A 409 -16.20 -11.23 -46.80
CA HIS A 409 -17.07 -10.66 -47.83
C HIS A 409 -18.21 -9.87 -47.17
N GLN A 410 -18.43 -8.63 -47.60
CA GLN A 410 -19.50 -7.80 -47.06
C GLN A 410 -20.85 -8.18 -47.68
N CYS A 411 -21.92 -8.22 -46.89
CA CYS A 411 -23.25 -8.54 -47.40
C CYS A 411 -23.75 -7.47 -48.38
N THR A 412 -24.12 -7.92 -49.57
CA THR A 412 -24.72 -7.11 -50.65
C THR A 412 -26.09 -7.68 -51.02
N ASN A 413 -26.94 -6.88 -51.67
CA ASN A 413 -28.30 -7.28 -52.07
C ASN A 413 -28.35 -8.46 -53.07
N SER A 414 -27.22 -8.84 -53.68
CA SER A 414 -27.11 -9.99 -54.59
C SER A 414 -26.75 -11.31 -53.91
N ALA A 415 -26.20 -11.27 -52.69
CA ALA A 415 -25.81 -12.44 -51.91
C ALA A 415 -26.54 -12.54 -50.55
N CYS A 416 -27.14 -11.45 -50.07
CA CYS A 416 -27.81 -11.38 -48.78
C CYS A 416 -29.18 -10.68 -48.88
N THR A 417 -30.14 -11.16 -48.09
CA THR A 417 -31.47 -10.59 -47.91
C THR A 417 -31.79 -10.45 -46.41
N ARG A 418 -32.77 -9.61 -46.05
CA ARG A 418 -33.18 -9.40 -44.65
C ARG A 418 -34.69 -9.48 -44.50
N HIS A 419 -35.12 -10.08 -43.40
CA HIS A 419 -36.53 -10.15 -43.02
C HIS A 419 -36.65 -9.98 -41.50
N GLY A 420 -37.00 -8.77 -41.05
CA GLY A 420 -37.01 -8.42 -39.62
C GLY A 420 -35.60 -8.33 -39.03
N SER A 421 -35.35 -9.04 -37.93
CA SER A 421 -34.02 -9.15 -37.31
C SER A 421 -33.11 -10.20 -37.98
N GLU A 422 -33.67 -11.13 -38.77
CA GLU A 422 -32.90 -12.16 -39.47
C GLU A 422 -32.35 -11.67 -40.83
N ILE A 423 -31.04 -11.88 -41.04
CA ILE A 423 -30.33 -11.60 -42.28
C ILE A 423 -29.84 -12.94 -42.85
N THR A 424 -30.33 -13.30 -44.03
CA THR A 424 -29.96 -14.54 -44.73
C THR A 424 -28.93 -14.25 -45.82
N ILE A 425 -27.89 -15.07 -45.90
CA ILE A 425 -26.79 -15.05 -46.85
C ILE A 425 -26.88 -16.33 -47.67
N LYS A 426 -26.77 -16.24 -49.01
CA LYS A 426 -26.70 -17.41 -49.89
C LYS A 426 -25.52 -17.29 -50.83
N THR A 427 -24.68 -18.31 -50.88
CA THR A 427 -23.51 -18.37 -51.75
C THR A 427 -23.27 -19.79 -52.25
N LYS A 428 -22.53 -19.95 -53.34
CA LYS A 428 -22.16 -21.28 -53.86
C LYS A 428 -20.68 -21.55 -53.57
N VAL A 429 -20.39 -22.73 -53.02
CA VAL A 429 -19.05 -23.06 -52.49
C VAL A 429 -18.28 -24.02 -53.37
N SER A 430 -16.96 -23.87 -53.40
CA SER A 430 -16.04 -24.65 -54.24
C SER A 430 -15.78 -26.08 -53.72
N SER A 431 -16.06 -26.34 -52.45
CA SER A 431 -15.76 -27.59 -51.72
C SER A 431 -17.00 -28.09 -50.98
N ASP A 432 -17.10 -29.41 -50.77
CA ASP A 432 -18.14 -30.00 -49.91
C ASP A 432 -17.92 -29.73 -48.41
N VAL A 433 -16.75 -29.21 -48.03
CA VAL A 433 -16.43 -28.78 -46.66
C VAL A 433 -15.82 -27.38 -46.69
N VAL A 434 -16.42 -26.47 -45.93
CA VAL A 434 -16.00 -25.06 -45.81
C VAL A 434 -16.06 -24.59 -44.36
N ARG A 435 -15.21 -23.62 -44.01
CA ARG A 435 -15.30 -22.86 -42.77
C ARG A 435 -16.09 -21.57 -42.99
N VAL A 436 -16.76 -21.11 -41.94
CA VAL A 436 -17.72 -20.01 -41.93
C VAL A 436 -17.56 -19.17 -40.67
N ALA A 437 -17.52 -17.85 -40.80
CA ALA A 437 -17.53 -16.91 -39.68
C ALA A 437 -18.22 -15.59 -40.06
N ILE A 438 -18.80 -14.89 -39.07
CA ILE A 438 -19.54 -13.62 -39.27
C ILE A 438 -18.92 -12.50 -38.45
N ASN A 439 -18.88 -11.30 -39.03
CA ASN A 439 -18.67 -10.04 -38.33
C ASN A 439 -19.93 -9.18 -38.42
N VAL A 440 -20.37 -8.64 -37.30
CA VAL A 440 -21.51 -7.71 -37.19
C VAL A 440 -20.95 -6.36 -36.76
N ILE A 441 -20.63 -5.55 -37.76
CA ILE A 441 -19.75 -4.38 -37.67
C ILE A 441 -20.26 -3.39 -36.62
N GLY A 442 -19.44 -3.16 -35.59
CA GLY A 442 -19.73 -2.24 -34.49
C GLY A 442 -20.36 -2.90 -33.26
N PHE A 443 -20.66 -4.20 -33.30
CA PHE A 443 -21.31 -4.94 -32.21
C PHE A 443 -20.52 -6.17 -31.78
N THR A 444 -20.36 -7.18 -32.64
CA THR A 444 -19.70 -8.45 -32.26
C THR A 444 -19.25 -9.29 -33.47
N THR A 445 -18.52 -10.38 -33.22
CA THR A 445 -18.18 -11.41 -34.22
C THR A 445 -18.72 -12.78 -33.78
N LEU A 446 -18.90 -13.72 -34.70
CA LEU A 446 -19.36 -15.08 -34.42
C LEU A 446 -18.43 -16.09 -35.11
N PRO A 447 -17.73 -17.00 -34.38
CA PRO A 447 -17.77 -17.18 -32.93
C PRO A 447 -17.03 -16.08 -32.12
N ARG A 448 -17.64 -15.65 -31.00
CA ARG A 448 -17.33 -14.39 -30.28
C ARG A 448 -15.92 -14.27 -29.70
N SER A 449 -15.29 -15.38 -29.30
CA SER A 449 -13.99 -15.37 -28.64
C SER A 449 -12.82 -15.31 -29.62
N ARG A 450 -12.86 -16.08 -30.72
CA ARG A 450 -11.74 -16.26 -31.67
C ARG A 450 -12.24 -16.64 -33.08
N TRP A 451 -13.04 -15.78 -33.71
CA TRP A 451 -13.73 -16.11 -34.97
C TRP A 451 -12.84 -16.61 -36.12
N PHE A 452 -11.54 -16.26 -36.13
CA PHE A 452 -10.58 -16.69 -37.14
C PHE A 452 -9.97 -18.08 -36.85
N GLU A 453 -9.69 -18.42 -35.59
CA GLU A 453 -9.15 -19.73 -35.17
C GLU A 453 -10.24 -20.82 -35.21
N ASP A 454 -11.36 -20.54 -34.52
CA ASP A 454 -12.41 -21.50 -34.16
C ASP A 454 -13.64 -21.44 -35.09
N ALA A 455 -13.43 -21.06 -36.37
CA ALA A 455 -14.49 -20.86 -37.34
C ALA A 455 -15.41 -22.08 -37.55
N TYR A 456 -16.72 -21.84 -37.70
CA TYR A 456 -17.74 -22.88 -37.87
C TYR A 456 -17.47 -23.70 -39.14
N THR A 457 -17.27 -25.01 -39.01
CA THR A 457 -17.08 -25.88 -40.19
C THR A 457 -18.44 -26.45 -40.63
N VAL A 458 -18.79 -26.25 -41.89
CA VAL A 458 -20.07 -26.66 -42.50
C VAL A 458 -19.79 -27.67 -43.61
N HIS A 459 -20.58 -28.75 -43.63
CA HIS A 459 -20.49 -29.83 -44.60
C HIS A 459 -21.71 -29.81 -45.53
N CYS A 460 -21.49 -29.88 -46.84
CA CYS A 460 -22.53 -29.85 -47.87
C CYS A 460 -23.25 -31.20 -47.95
N GLY A 461 -24.59 -31.16 -47.80
CA GLY A 461 -25.40 -32.35 -47.52
C GLY A 461 -25.46 -32.75 -46.04
N GLY A 462 -24.80 -32.00 -45.14
CA GLY A 462 -24.76 -32.27 -43.70
C GLY A 462 -25.88 -31.59 -42.90
N ALA A 463 -25.79 -31.77 -41.57
CA ALA A 463 -26.62 -31.05 -40.61
C ALA A 463 -26.26 -29.55 -40.53
N SER A 464 -27.17 -28.73 -40.01
CA SER A 464 -26.95 -27.29 -39.84
C SER A 464 -26.20 -26.96 -38.54
N VAL A 465 -25.40 -25.89 -38.58
CA VAL A 465 -24.55 -25.42 -37.48
C VAL A 465 -25.18 -24.17 -36.84
N ASN A 466 -25.10 -24.02 -35.52
CA ASN A 466 -25.71 -22.92 -34.76
C ASN A 466 -24.71 -22.26 -33.79
N SER A 467 -24.85 -20.96 -33.55
CA SER A 467 -23.97 -20.20 -32.65
C SER A 467 -24.42 -20.14 -31.18
N GLY A 468 -25.47 -20.89 -30.78
CA GLY A 468 -26.20 -20.57 -29.54
C GLY A 468 -26.98 -21.71 -28.87
N LYS A 469 -26.28 -22.69 -28.31
CA LYS A 469 -26.54 -23.27 -26.96
C LYS A 469 -25.55 -24.40 -26.64
N THR A 470 -25.07 -24.43 -25.40
CA THR A 470 -24.41 -25.60 -24.82
C THR A 470 -25.45 -26.65 -24.43
N GLY A 471 -25.19 -27.93 -24.73
CA GLY A 471 -26.10 -29.03 -24.38
C GLY A 471 -25.51 -30.40 -24.71
N ASN A 472 -25.58 -31.33 -23.76
CA ASN A 472 -25.08 -32.70 -23.91
C ASN A 472 -26.07 -33.58 -24.69
N THR A 473 -25.56 -34.52 -25.49
CA THR A 473 -26.20 -35.84 -25.71
C THR A 473 -25.15 -36.90 -26.06
N HIS A 474 -25.55 -38.18 -26.03
CA HIS A 474 -24.66 -39.33 -25.77
C HIS A 474 -24.59 -40.33 -26.95
N ASN A 475 -23.49 -41.10 -26.97
CA ASN A 475 -23.39 -42.48 -27.52
C ASN A 475 -23.44 -42.63 -29.08
N THR A 476 -22.80 -43.62 -29.74
CA THR A 476 -21.88 -44.71 -29.34
C THR A 476 -21.14 -45.31 -30.57
N HIS A 477 -20.17 -46.22 -30.30
CA HIS A 477 -19.65 -47.29 -31.18
C HIS A 477 -18.52 -47.00 -32.21
N THR A 478 -17.34 -47.58 -31.89
CA THR A 478 -16.45 -48.46 -32.72
C THR A 478 -16.35 -48.24 -34.24
N GLN A 479 -15.18 -48.29 -34.88
CA GLN A 479 -13.90 -48.93 -34.52
C GLN A 479 -12.68 -48.25 -35.22
N SER A 480 -11.45 -48.58 -34.83
CA SER A 480 -10.20 -48.03 -35.43
C SER A 480 -9.76 -48.82 -36.67
N PRO A 481 -8.97 -48.22 -37.59
CA PRO A 481 -7.55 -48.62 -37.63
C PRO A 481 -6.54 -47.47 -37.87
N HIS A 482 -5.27 -47.80 -37.58
CA HIS A 482 -4.10 -46.94 -37.45
C HIS A 482 -3.70 -46.03 -38.64
N SER A 483 -3.23 -44.82 -38.33
CA SER A 483 -1.93 -44.31 -38.79
C SER A 483 -1.31 -43.37 -37.73
N GLY A 484 0.02 -43.25 -37.72
CA GLY A 484 0.77 -42.88 -36.50
C GLY A 484 0.70 -41.40 -36.07
N SER A 485 0.34 -41.17 -34.80
CA SER A 485 0.67 -39.92 -34.08
C SER A 485 2.06 -40.06 -33.43
N THR A 486 3.01 -39.22 -33.83
CA THR A 486 4.25 -39.02 -33.09
C THR A 486 4.01 -38.06 -31.92
N HIS A 487 3.57 -38.61 -30.79
CA HIS A 487 3.61 -37.88 -29.52
C HIS A 487 5.04 -37.39 -29.27
N LYS A 488 5.23 -36.08 -29.00
CA LYS A 488 6.38 -35.65 -28.20
C LYS A 488 6.18 -36.24 -26.80
N PRO A 489 7.12 -37.02 -26.25
CA PRO A 489 6.95 -37.60 -24.92
C PRO A 489 6.96 -36.48 -23.86
N ASN A 490 6.24 -36.70 -22.75
CA ASN A 490 6.44 -35.88 -21.55
C ASN A 490 7.84 -36.14 -21.02
N ILE A 491 8.78 -35.21 -21.28
CA ILE A 491 10.16 -35.29 -20.80
C ILE A 491 10.18 -34.90 -19.31
N VAL A 492 9.82 -35.87 -18.47
CA VAL A 492 9.99 -35.77 -17.01
C VAL A 492 11.48 -35.89 -16.69
N HIS A 493 12.10 -34.77 -16.32
CA HIS A 493 13.53 -34.74 -16.02
C HIS A 493 13.77 -34.90 -14.52
N ASN A 494 14.25 -36.07 -14.11
CA ASN A 494 14.64 -36.33 -12.72
C ASN A 494 15.96 -35.64 -12.38
N LEU A 495 15.96 -34.85 -11.31
CA LEU A 495 17.15 -34.23 -10.74
C LEU A 495 17.91 -35.23 -9.85
N ALA A 496 19.19 -34.96 -9.62
CA ALA A 496 19.95 -35.67 -8.58
C ALA A 496 19.33 -35.40 -7.19
N ALA A 497 19.34 -36.42 -6.32
CA ALA A 497 18.84 -36.28 -4.96
C ALA A 497 19.71 -35.31 -4.15
N SER A 498 19.10 -34.32 -3.50
CA SER A 498 19.81 -33.23 -2.81
C SER A 498 18.99 -32.65 -1.66
N LYS A 499 19.66 -31.96 -0.73
CA LYS A 499 19.04 -31.06 0.26
C LYS A 499 18.98 -29.59 -0.20
N LYS A 500 19.60 -29.24 -1.33
CA LYS A 500 19.72 -27.88 -1.89
C LYS A 500 19.44 -27.85 -3.40
N PHE A 501 18.62 -26.90 -3.85
CA PHE A 501 18.35 -26.65 -5.27
C PHE A 501 18.31 -25.15 -5.57
N VAL A 502 19.19 -24.66 -6.44
CA VAL A 502 19.23 -23.24 -6.86
C VAL A 502 18.53 -23.09 -8.21
N MET A 503 17.62 -22.13 -8.33
CA MET A 503 16.80 -21.85 -9.52
C MET A 503 17.15 -20.49 -10.11
N GLU A 504 17.36 -20.41 -11.42
CA GLU A 504 17.49 -19.15 -12.16
C GLU A 504 16.26 -18.90 -13.03
N LEU A 505 15.55 -17.80 -12.78
CA LEU A 505 14.38 -17.39 -13.55
C LEU A 505 14.75 -16.24 -14.50
N ASN A 506 14.16 -16.24 -15.69
CA ASN A 506 14.14 -15.04 -16.55
C ASN A 506 12.95 -14.16 -16.14
N GLU A 507 13.07 -12.87 -16.42
CA GLU A 507 11.89 -12.00 -16.55
C GLU A 507 11.29 -12.13 -17.96
N PRO A 508 9.97 -11.92 -18.12
CA PRO A 508 9.39 -11.64 -19.44
C PRO A 508 9.82 -10.25 -19.95
N GLY A 509 9.65 -10.02 -21.25
CA GLY A 509 9.95 -8.72 -21.87
C GLY A 509 11.44 -8.36 -21.85
N THR A 510 11.74 -7.09 -21.59
CA THR A 510 13.11 -6.52 -21.63
C THR A 510 13.52 -5.87 -20.30
N ASP A 511 12.83 -6.13 -19.20
CA ASP A 511 13.02 -5.43 -17.92
C ASP A 511 14.34 -5.74 -17.21
N LEU A 512 14.87 -6.97 -17.35
CA LEU A 512 16.19 -7.38 -16.88
C LEU A 512 17.05 -7.95 -18.03
N PRO A 513 17.55 -7.09 -18.94
CA PRO A 513 18.30 -7.56 -20.10
C PRO A 513 19.61 -8.22 -19.66
N HIS A 514 19.86 -9.44 -20.16
CA HIS A 514 21.01 -10.28 -19.86
C HIS A 514 21.15 -10.77 -18.39
N GLN A 515 20.15 -10.54 -17.54
CA GLN A 515 20.15 -10.95 -16.13
C GLN A 515 19.10 -12.02 -15.81
N THR A 516 19.21 -12.63 -14.62
CA THR A 516 18.26 -13.61 -14.06
C THR A 516 18.03 -13.35 -12.57
N ARG A 517 16.78 -13.53 -12.10
CA ARG A 517 16.49 -13.67 -10.66
C ARG A 517 16.94 -15.04 -10.18
N LYS A 518 17.48 -15.10 -8.96
CA LYS A 518 18.05 -16.32 -8.39
C LYS A 518 17.32 -16.66 -7.09
N PHE A 519 16.98 -17.93 -6.90
CA PHE A 519 16.31 -18.46 -5.71
C PHE A 519 16.97 -19.77 -5.27
N VAL A 520 16.86 -20.13 -4.00
CA VAL A 520 17.37 -21.40 -3.45
C VAL A 520 16.29 -22.08 -2.60
N LEU A 521 16.12 -23.38 -2.82
CA LEU A 521 15.31 -24.26 -1.98
C LEU A 521 16.22 -25.09 -1.09
N TYR A 522 15.92 -25.13 0.20
CA TYR A 522 16.52 -26.05 1.17
C TYR A 522 15.49 -27.03 1.70
N PHE A 523 15.86 -28.29 1.82
CA PHE A 523 15.07 -29.36 2.44
C PHE A 523 15.84 -29.90 3.65
N SER A 524 15.15 -30.12 4.77
CA SER A 524 15.78 -30.75 5.94
C SER A 524 16.27 -32.17 5.65
N GLU A 525 15.59 -32.92 4.77
CA GLU A 525 16.06 -34.22 4.29
C GLU A 525 16.24 -34.30 2.77
N SER A 526 17.07 -35.24 2.31
CA SER A 526 17.42 -35.37 0.89
C SER A 526 16.19 -35.80 0.09
N VAL A 527 15.87 -35.06 -0.97
CA VAL A 527 14.72 -35.32 -1.85
C VAL A 527 15.16 -35.45 -3.29
N GLN A 528 14.42 -36.24 -4.06
CA GLN A 528 14.53 -36.27 -5.51
C GLN A 528 13.47 -35.34 -6.11
N GLY A 529 13.92 -34.37 -6.90
CA GLY A 529 13.03 -33.49 -7.68
C GLY A 529 12.74 -34.07 -9.05
N SER A 530 11.47 -34.04 -9.46
CA SER A 530 10.98 -34.47 -10.76
C SER A 530 10.41 -33.25 -11.49
N VAL A 531 11.02 -32.86 -12.61
CA VAL A 531 10.65 -31.67 -13.38
C VAL A 531 9.71 -32.05 -14.52
N ASP A 532 8.48 -31.55 -14.50
CA ASP A 532 7.51 -31.67 -15.59
C ASP A 532 7.55 -30.42 -16.47
N GLN A 533 8.13 -30.57 -17.67
CA GLN A 533 8.28 -29.50 -18.64
C GLN A 533 6.94 -29.09 -19.30
N SER A 534 5.88 -29.91 -19.20
CA SER A 534 4.59 -29.66 -19.86
C SER A 534 3.69 -28.63 -19.16
N ASN A 535 3.90 -28.41 -17.86
CA ASN A 535 3.07 -27.54 -17.02
C ASN A 535 3.89 -26.61 -16.09
N GLY A 536 5.22 -26.71 -16.14
CA GLY A 536 6.17 -25.91 -15.39
C GLY A 536 6.23 -26.24 -13.90
N ILE A 537 5.98 -27.50 -13.53
CA ILE A 537 5.92 -27.94 -12.12
C ILE A 537 7.12 -28.83 -11.78
N ILE A 538 7.71 -28.59 -10.61
CA ILE A 538 8.70 -29.48 -9.99
C ILE A 538 8.04 -30.14 -8.79
N THR A 539 7.97 -31.48 -8.77
CA THR A 539 7.48 -32.25 -7.62
C THR A 539 8.64 -32.93 -6.92
N PHE A 540 8.70 -32.85 -5.59
CA PHE A 540 9.74 -33.46 -4.78
C PHE A 540 9.18 -34.67 -4.01
N SER A 541 10.02 -35.69 -3.81
CA SER A 541 9.69 -36.84 -2.95
C SER A 541 10.93 -37.34 -2.20
N HIS A 542 10.71 -38.02 -1.08
CA HIS A 542 11.80 -38.62 -0.29
C HIS A 542 11.82 -40.12 -0.50
N SER A 543 12.81 -40.65 -1.22
CA SER A 543 12.95 -42.09 -1.48
C SER A 543 11.68 -42.74 -2.07
N GLY A 544 10.97 -42.02 -2.96
CA GLY A 544 9.70 -42.45 -3.54
C GLY A 544 8.47 -42.34 -2.62
N LYS A 545 8.61 -41.76 -1.42
CA LYS A 545 7.55 -41.57 -0.43
C LYS A 545 7.23 -40.08 -0.21
N PRO A 546 6.04 -39.76 0.36
CA PRO A 546 5.72 -38.41 0.79
C PRO A 546 6.76 -37.83 1.75
N TYR A 547 7.05 -36.55 1.61
CA TYR A 547 8.01 -35.84 2.47
C TYR A 547 7.39 -35.51 3.83
N SER A 548 8.24 -35.49 4.86
CA SER A 548 7.94 -34.87 6.15
C SER A 548 9.19 -34.15 6.63
N GLY A 549 9.07 -32.87 6.95
CA GLY A 549 10.20 -32.01 7.31
C GLY A 549 10.02 -30.56 6.88
N LEU A 550 11.09 -29.79 7.03
CA LEU A 550 11.15 -28.37 6.70
C LEU A 550 11.51 -28.17 5.22
N VAL A 551 10.89 -27.19 4.57
CA VAL A 551 11.28 -26.64 3.26
C VAL A 551 11.41 -25.12 3.38
N GLN A 552 12.57 -24.58 3.00
CA GLN A 552 12.85 -23.15 3.02
C GLN A 552 13.13 -22.62 1.62
N LEU A 553 12.60 -21.44 1.32
CA LEU A 553 12.95 -20.67 0.12
C LEU A 553 13.80 -19.46 0.52
N GLY A 554 14.93 -19.28 -0.13
CA GLY A 554 15.69 -18.02 -0.12
C GLY A 554 15.65 -17.37 -1.50
N TYR A 555 15.61 -16.04 -1.54
CA TYR A 555 15.98 -15.28 -2.72
C TYR A 555 17.50 -15.02 -2.70
N LEU A 556 18.14 -14.89 -3.85
CA LEU A 556 19.60 -14.71 -3.97
C LEU A 556 19.98 -13.48 -4.82
N GLY A 557 19.06 -12.52 -4.96
CA GLY A 557 19.25 -11.34 -5.81
C GLY A 557 18.90 -11.59 -7.28
N ALA A 558 19.07 -10.55 -8.09
CA ALA A 558 19.29 -10.70 -9.52
C ALA A 558 20.76 -10.45 -9.84
N GLY A 559 21.17 -10.81 -11.06
CA GLY A 559 22.51 -10.58 -11.56
C GLY A 559 22.68 -11.24 -12.93
N PRO A 560 23.89 -11.23 -13.51
CA PRO A 560 24.19 -11.92 -14.76
C PRO A 560 23.74 -13.39 -14.75
N ARG A 561 23.27 -13.90 -15.89
CA ARG A 561 22.88 -15.31 -16.02
C ARG A 561 24.05 -16.24 -15.70
N GLY A 562 23.81 -17.22 -14.82
CA GLY A 562 24.81 -18.20 -14.40
C GLY A 562 25.81 -17.69 -13.37
N ASP A 563 25.67 -16.44 -12.87
CA ASP A 563 26.45 -15.96 -11.73
C ASP A 563 26.11 -16.76 -10.47
N LYS A 564 27.15 -17.24 -9.78
CA LYS A 564 27.07 -18.08 -8.58
C LYS A 564 27.53 -17.37 -7.30
N SER A 565 27.93 -16.10 -7.40
CA SER A 565 28.44 -15.25 -6.30
C SER A 565 27.69 -15.38 -4.97
N HIS A 566 26.35 -15.49 -5.02
CA HIS A 566 25.48 -15.57 -3.85
C HIS A 566 24.91 -16.97 -3.55
N TYR A 567 25.25 -18.01 -4.32
CA TYR A 567 24.60 -19.34 -4.23
C TYR A 567 24.64 -19.97 -2.83
N ASP A 568 25.70 -19.71 -2.06
CA ASP A 568 25.94 -20.33 -0.75
C ASP A 568 25.73 -19.36 0.43
N PHE A 569 25.32 -18.11 0.18
CA PHE A 569 25.19 -17.05 1.18
C PHE A 569 24.22 -17.39 2.32
N LEU A 570 23.15 -18.16 2.03
CA LEU A 570 22.12 -18.51 3.03
C LEU A 570 22.35 -19.88 3.70
N ASP A 571 23.36 -20.64 3.29
CA ASP A 571 23.56 -22.04 3.73
C ASP A 571 23.82 -22.15 5.24
N ALA A 572 24.52 -21.17 5.83
CA ALA A 572 24.74 -21.09 7.27
C ALA A 572 23.41 -21.01 8.06
N HIS A 573 22.43 -20.29 7.50
CA HIS A 573 21.13 -19.98 8.12
C HIS A 573 20.00 -20.93 7.70
N ALA A 574 20.25 -21.86 6.78
CA ALA A 574 19.28 -22.88 6.38
C ALA A 574 19.04 -23.93 7.49
N GLY A 575 17.82 -24.43 7.61
CA GLY A 575 17.43 -25.45 8.60
C GLY A 575 17.17 -24.93 10.02
N ILE A 576 17.11 -23.61 10.18
CA ILE A 576 16.66 -22.89 11.38
C ILE A 576 15.62 -21.85 10.95
N TYR A 577 14.56 -21.64 11.73
CA TYR A 577 13.49 -20.69 11.42
C TYR A 577 12.93 -20.00 12.67
N SER A 578 12.39 -18.80 12.51
CA SER A 578 11.63 -18.13 13.57
C SER A 578 10.21 -18.70 13.65
N TYR A 579 9.69 -18.95 14.86
CA TYR A 579 8.34 -19.46 15.05
C TYR A 579 7.69 -18.88 16.29
N LYS A 580 6.60 -18.11 16.09
CA LYS A 580 5.95 -17.32 17.15
C LYS A 580 6.93 -16.42 17.94
N PRO A 581 7.64 -15.51 17.26
CA PRO A 581 8.47 -14.49 17.91
C PRO A 581 7.64 -13.53 18.76
N TYR A 582 8.29 -12.85 19.71
CA TYR A 582 7.68 -11.83 20.56
C TYR A 582 8.61 -10.63 20.80
N VAL A 583 8.04 -9.53 21.30
CA VAL A 583 8.78 -8.31 21.68
C VAL A 583 8.47 -7.97 23.13
N SER A 584 9.50 -7.62 23.90
CA SER A 584 9.37 -7.11 25.27
C SER A 584 10.04 -5.74 25.40
N PHE A 585 9.55 -4.95 26.35
CA PHE A 585 9.96 -3.56 26.54
C PHE A 585 10.23 -3.25 28.02
N CYS A 586 11.27 -2.48 28.31
CA CYS A 586 11.44 -1.88 29.64
C CYS A 586 12.02 -0.47 29.58
N VAL A 587 11.97 0.24 30.70
CA VAL A 587 12.60 1.54 30.89
C VAL A 587 13.46 1.52 32.15
N SER A 588 14.70 1.97 32.05
CA SER A 588 15.61 2.23 33.16
C SER A 588 15.57 3.72 33.47
N GLU A 589 14.88 4.12 34.53
CA GLU A 589 14.75 5.52 34.93
C GLU A 589 16.09 6.10 35.42
N SER A 590 16.93 5.29 36.06
CA SER A 590 18.27 5.71 36.51
C SER A 590 19.20 6.07 35.35
N ARG A 591 19.00 5.47 34.17
CA ARG A 591 19.77 5.74 32.95
C ARG A 591 19.06 6.70 31.97
N ASN A 592 17.79 7.03 32.20
CA ASN A 592 16.87 7.66 31.23
C ASN A 592 16.89 6.97 29.85
N LYS A 593 16.78 5.63 29.84
CA LYS A 593 16.85 4.80 28.63
C LYS A 593 15.68 3.83 28.54
N GLY A 594 15.17 3.65 27.33
CA GLY A 594 14.26 2.56 26.98
C GLY A 594 15.04 1.39 26.39
N TYR A 595 14.46 0.20 26.49
CA TYR A 595 14.96 -1.00 25.83
C TYR A 595 13.80 -1.71 25.14
N MET A 596 14.00 -2.04 23.87
CA MET A 596 13.08 -2.80 23.04
C MET A 596 13.83 -4.02 22.52
N SER A 597 13.30 -5.22 22.77
CA SER A 597 13.98 -6.46 22.42
C SER A 597 13.08 -7.44 21.71
N PHE A 598 13.60 -8.06 20.66
CA PHE A 598 12.93 -9.02 19.79
C PHE A 598 13.53 -10.40 20.05
N ASP A 599 12.71 -11.33 20.56
CA ASP A 599 13.06 -12.75 20.60
C ASP A 599 12.43 -13.43 19.38
N TRP A 600 13.29 -13.98 18.49
CA TRP A 600 12.82 -14.62 17.27
C TRP A 600 12.37 -16.08 17.48
N ASN A 601 12.45 -16.60 18.71
CA ASN A 601 11.95 -17.90 19.15
C ASN A 601 12.42 -19.03 18.22
N ALA A 602 13.74 -19.07 17.97
CA ALA A 602 14.33 -19.81 16.87
C ALA A 602 14.28 -21.34 17.05
N LYS A 603 13.76 -22.05 16.05
CA LYS A 603 13.60 -23.52 16.05
C LYS A 603 14.41 -24.21 14.94
N ASP A 604 14.88 -25.42 15.25
CA ASP A 604 15.58 -26.31 14.33
C ASP A 604 14.61 -27.06 13.40
N SER A 605 15.12 -27.83 12.44
CA SER A 605 14.31 -28.63 11.49
C SER A 605 13.46 -29.73 12.14
N SER A 606 13.54 -29.95 13.45
CA SER A 606 12.68 -30.84 14.24
C SER A 606 11.68 -30.11 15.14
N GLY A 607 11.65 -28.77 15.11
CA GLY A 607 10.78 -27.92 15.92
C GLY A 607 11.26 -27.67 17.35
N ARG A 608 12.51 -28.05 17.69
CA ARG A 608 13.14 -27.80 19.00
C ARG A 608 13.98 -26.52 18.96
N GLU A 609 14.42 -26.02 20.10
CA GLU A 609 15.24 -24.80 20.17
C GLU A 609 16.61 -24.92 19.51
N ALA A 610 16.95 -23.93 18.69
CA ALA A 610 18.11 -23.94 17.81
C ALA A 610 19.40 -23.47 18.51
N MET A 611 19.89 -24.25 19.48
CA MET A 611 21.04 -23.91 20.33
C MET A 611 22.35 -23.61 19.59
N ASN A 612 22.56 -24.19 18.41
CA ASN A 612 23.85 -24.19 17.69
C ASN A 612 23.82 -23.49 16.32
N LYS A 613 22.77 -22.72 16.02
CA LYS A 613 22.65 -21.93 14.77
C LYS A 613 22.06 -20.56 15.07
N LYS A 614 22.38 -19.60 14.21
CA LYS A 614 21.83 -18.24 14.23
C LYS A 614 20.93 -18.00 13.03
N LEU A 615 19.75 -17.43 13.27
CA LEU A 615 18.94 -16.82 12.23
C LEU A 615 19.71 -15.67 11.56
N LEU A 616 19.35 -15.43 10.30
CA LEU A 616 19.57 -14.14 9.64
C LEU A 616 18.21 -13.47 9.56
N MET A 617 18.05 -12.27 10.13
CA MET A 617 16.79 -11.52 10.12
C MET A 617 17.01 -10.15 9.46
N VAL A 618 16.13 -9.73 8.55
CA VAL A 618 16.25 -8.43 7.86
C VAL A 618 16.09 -7.28 8.86
N ALA A 619 16.96 -6.27 8.79
CA ALA A 619 16.92 -5.11 9.67
C ALA A 619 16.45 -3.86 8.91
N MET A 620 15.40 -3.23 9.42
CA MET A 620 14.88 -1.94 8.91
C MET A 620 15.91 -0.81 9.16
N PRO A 621 15.94 0.28 8.36
CA PRO A 621 16.89 1.37 8.53
C PRO A 621 17.00 1.93 9.96
N HIS A 622 15.87 2.08 10.67
CA HIS A 622 15.88 2.52 12.06
C HIS A 622 16.44 1.47 13.03
N HIS A 623 16.19 0.16 12.81
CA HIS A 623 16.86 -0.92 13.54
C HIS A 623 18.38 -0.85 13.34
N VAL A 624 18.83 -0.66 12.09
CA VAL A 624 20.26 -0.57 11.76
C VAL A 624 20.93 0.56 12.56
N LEU A 625 20.32 1.75 12.65
CA LEU A 625 20.88 2.87 13.40
C LEU A 625 21.07 2.56 14.90
N LEU A 626 20.08 1.90 15.54
CA LEU A 626 20.17 1.52 16.95
C LEU A 626 21.17 0.38 17.19
N LEU A 627 21.16 -0.63 16.32
CA LEU A 627 22.00 -1.82 16.43
C LEU A 627 23.47 -1.53 16.07
N GLN A 628 23.75 -0.54 15.20
CA GLN A 628 25.11 -0.22 14.72
C GLN A 628 26.10 0.16 15.84
N LYS A 629 25.62 0.63 16.99
CA LYS A 629 26.46 1.01 18.14
C LYS A 629 27.01 -0.20 18.92
N HIS A 630 26.22 -1.26 19.07
CA HIS A 630 26.50 -2.38 19.99
C HIS A 630 26.54 -3.76 19.31
N HIS A 631 25.92 -3.89 18.13
CA HIS A 631 25.77 -5.13 17.37
C HIS A 631 26.26 -4.99 15.91
N ALA A 632 27.36 -4.23 15.73
CA ALA A 632 27.95 -3.95 14.43
C ALA A 632 28.51 -5.17 13.69
N LYS A 633 28.76 -6.29 14.39
CA LYS A 633 29.36 -7.52 13.81
C LYS A 633 28.28 -8.49 13.32
N GLU A 634 27.11 -8.39 13.92
CA GLU A 634 25.90 -9.15 13.65
C GLU A 634 25.21 -8.60 12.41
N LEU A 635 25.30 -7.29 12.16
CA LEU A 635 24.81 -6.61 10.95
C LEU A 635 25.64 -7.00 9.69
N LYS A 636 25.02 -7.75 8.79
CA LYS A 636 25.58 -8.18 7.49
C LYS A 636 25.02 -7.36 6.33
N ASN A 637 25.81 -7.22 5.26
CA ASN A 637 25.29 -6.83 3.95
C ASN A 637 24.49 -8.01 3.36
N THR A 638 23.43 -7.72 2.59
CA THR A 638 22.67 -8.75 1.87
C THR A 638 22.44 -8.34 0.41
N MET A 639 22.16 -9.33 -0.43
CA MET A 639 21.64 -9.19 -1.79
C MET A 639 20.18 -8.69 -1.84
N TYR A 640 19.62 -8.26 -0.71
CA TYR A 640 18.28 -7.66 -0.60
C TYR A 640 18.31 -6.12 -0.48
N GLY A 641 19.47 -5.47 -0.57
CA GLY A 641 19.61 -4.02 -0.34
C GLY A 641 19.58 -3.61 1.14
N PHE A 642 18.68 -4.21 1.93
CA PHE A 642 18.66 -4.10 3.39
C PHE A 642 19.86 -4.80 4.06
N LYS A 643 20.13 -4.42 5.30
CA LYS A 643 21.01 -5.20 6.19
C LYS A 643 20.27 -6.44 6.68
N GLY A 644 21.02 -7.51 6.93
CA GLY A 644 20.57 -8.62 7.76
C GLY A 644 21.25 -8.57 9.13
N PHE A 645 20.70 -9.23 10.13
CA PHE A 645 21.25 -9.37 11.46
C PHE A 645 21.40 -10.85 11.79
N GLU A 646 22.57 -11.24 12.27
CA GLU A 646 22.93 -12.63 12.60
C GLU A 646 22.80 -12.91 14.10
N GLY A 647 21.61 -13.36 14.51
CA GLY A 647 21.25 -13.64 15.90
C GLY A 647 19.84 -14.22 16.01
N ASN A 648 19.55 -14.92 17.11
CA ASN A 648 18.22 -15.46 17.42
C ASN A 648 17.36 -14.47 18.21
N ASP A 649 17.97 -13.37 18.63
CA ASP A 649 17.42 -12.24 19.37
C ASP A 649 18.15 -10.96 18.94
N TRP A 650 17.56 -9.79 19.19
CA TRP A 650 18.31 -8.52 19.23
C TRP A 650 17.70 -7.54 20.23
N SER A 651 18.54 -6.65 20.79
CA SER A 651 18.13 -5.64 21.79
C SER A 651 18.53 -4.24 21.32
N MET A 652 17.67 -3.24 21.56
CA MET A 652 17.88 -1.86 21.11
C MET A 652 17.68 -0.86 22.26
N GLU A 653 18.69 -0.02 22.50
CA GLU A 653 18.66 1.08 23.48
C GLU A 653 18.03 2.34 22.85
N LEU A 654 16.98 2.86 23.46
CA LEU A 654 16.20 4.02 23.00
C LEU A 654 16.45 5.25 23.88
N ASP A 655 16.65 6.41 23.24
CA ASP A 655 16.68 7.71 23.93
C ASP A 655 15.25 8.20 24.22
N LEU A 656 14.89 8.25 25.50
CA LEU A 656 13.54 8.61 25.94
C LEU A 656 13.36 10.12 25.97
N GLN A 657 12.30 10.57 25.29
CA GLN A 657 11.89 11.97 25.30
C GLN A 657 11.12 12.31 26.59
N PRO A 658 11.11 13.58 27.05
CA PRO A 658 10.41 13.98 28.25
C PRO A 658 8.92 13.64 28.20
N ALA A 659 8.39 13.08 29.30
CA ALA A 659 6.97 12.76 29.40
C ALA A 659 6.09 14.03 29.47
N SER A 660 6.43 14.99 30.35
CA SER A 660 5.71 16.26 30.53
C SER A 660 5.35 17.00 29.23
N MET A 661 4.12 17.52 29.16
CA MET A 661 3.69 18.47 28.14
C MET A 661 3.83 19.96 28.51
N GLU A 662 4.22 20.28 29.73
CA GLU A 662 4.53 21.66 30.12
C GLU A 662 5.73 22.21 29.31
N PRO A 663 5.76 23.51 28.96
CA PRO A 663 6.90 24.14 28.30
C PRO A 663 8.25 23.92 28.98
N ASP A 664 9.28 23.84 28.16
CA ASP A 664 10.69 23.74 28.57
C ASP A 664 11.08 24.94 29.46
N SER A 665 11.49 24.65 30.71
CA SER A 665 11.81 25.68 31.70
C SER A 665 13.04 26.52 31.32
N GLY A 666 13.99 25.94 30.58
CA GLY A 666 15.11 26.67 30.00
C GLY A 666 14.65 27.66 28.94
N ALA A 667 13.75 27.24 28.04
CA ALA A 667 13.16 28.11 27.02
C ALA A 667 12.32 29.24 27.64
N ILE A 668 11.43 28.92 28.60
CA ILE A 668 10.67 29.92 29.36
C ILE A 668 11.60 30.97 29.97
N ASN A 669 12.70 30.53 30.59
CA ASN A 669 13.64 31.42 31.24
C ASN A 669 14.41 32.27 30.23
N ARG A 670 14.88 31.72 29.10
CA ARG A 670 15.52 32.52 28.02
C ARG A 670 14.58 33.62 27.51
N ILE A 671 13.34 33.27 27.19
CA ILE A 671 12.32 34.22 26.70
C ILE A 671 12.05 35.31 27.74
N LYS A 672 11.94 34.97 29.04
CA LYS A 672 11.70 35.96 30.11
C LYS A 672 12.82 36.99 30.31
N HIS A 673 14.06 36.69 29.89
CA HIS A 673 15.16 37.67 29.95
C HIS A 673 15.21 38.61 28.73
N SER A 674 14.51 38.27 27.64
CA SER A 674 14.33 39.13 26.47
C SER A 674 13.05 39.95 26.62
N SER A 675 13.17 41.26 26.87
CA SER A 675 12.01 42.15 27.01
C SER A 675 11.12 42.18 25.76
N HIS A 676 11.73 41.98 24.58
CA HIS A 676 11.08 41.85 23.29
C HIS A 676 10.30 40.53 23.17
N ASP A 677 10.96 39.38 23.39
CA ASP A 677 10.34 38.08 23.17
C ASP A 677 9.29 37.74 24.24
N LEU A 678 9.50 38.22 25.48
CA LEU A 678 8.51 38.19 26.55
C LEU A 678 7.25 38.99 26.20
N LYS A 679 7.38 40.11 25.47
CA LYS A 679 6.24 40.90 24.98
C LYS A 679 5.52 40.16 23.85
N ASP A 680 6.24 39.72 22.82
CA ASP A 680 5.64 39.00 21.68
C ASP A 680 4.86 37.74 22.14
N ILE A 681 5.39 37.01 23.13
CA ILE A 681 4.68 35.87 23.77
C ILE A 681 3.47 36.32 24.61
N LYS A 682 3.59 37.34 25.45
CA LYS A 682 2.44 37.80 26.29
C LYS A 682 1.29 38.34 25.44
N ASP A 683 1.61 39.09 24.39
CA ASP A 683 0.60 39.59 23.45
C ASP A 683 -0.05 38.42 22.69
N ALA A 684 0.71 37.40 22.31
CA ALA A 684 0.19 36.18 21.68
C ALA A 684 -0.75 35.38 22.60
N ILE A 685 -0.39 35.20 23.88
CA ILE A 685 -1.25 34.55 24.88
C ILE A 685 -2.58 35.33 25.00
N ALA A 686 -2.52 36.65 25.10
CA ALA A 686 -3.71 37.49 25.20
C ALA A 686 -4.59 37.44 23.94
N ARG A 687 -3.98 37.51 22.74
CA ARG A 687 -4.70 37.36 21.45
C ARG A 687 -5.37 35.99 21.33
N ASP A 688 -4.63 34.91 21.53
CA ASP A 688 -5.16 33.56 21.41
C ASP A 688 -6.29 33.32 22.43
N ALA A 689 -6.10 33.73 23.69
CA ALA A 689 -7.09 33.53 24.76
C ALA A 689 -8.39 34.33 24.52
N ALA A 690 -8.31 35.51 23.91
CA ALA A 690 -9.48 36.30 23.53
C ALA A 690 -10.24 35.74 22.30
N ASN A 691 -9.67 34.77 21.59
CA ASN A 691 -10.19 34.26 20.32
C ASN A 691 -10.56 32.76 20.32
N VAL A 692 -10.10 31.95 21.28
CA VAL A 692 -10.53 30.54 21.39
C VAL A 692 -11.92 30.41 22.01
N ASN A 693 -12.78 29.55 21.44
CA ASN A 693 -14.12 29.26 21.98
C ASN A 693 -14.44 27.75 21.94
N LEU A 694 -13.86 27.01 22.88
CA LEU A 694 -14.07 25.56 23.02
C LEU A 694 -15.54 25.19 23.31
N ASN A 695 -16.29 26.05 24.00
CA ASN A 695 -17.69 25.78 24.33
C ASN A 695 -18.61 25.75 23.09
N ALA A 696 -18.27 26.48 22.02
CA ALA A 696 -19.02 26.45 20.76
C ALA A 696 -18.70 25.23 19.89
N VAL A 697 -17.45 24.76 19.90
CA VAL A 697 -17.00 23.59 19.12
C VAL A 697 -17.43 22.27 19.79
N CYS A 698 -17.22 22.16 21.10
CA CYS A 698 -17.29 20.90 21.82
C CYS A 698 -18.60 20.08 21.70
N PRO A 699 -19.81 20.67 21.65
CA PRO A 699 -21.06 19.91 21.49
C PRO A 699 -21.52 19.75 20.02
N HIS A 700 -20.83 20.37 19.05
CA HIS A 700 -21.32 20.57 17.68
C HIS A 700 -20.30 20.20 16.60
N SER A 701 -19.28 19.41 16.94
CA SER A 701 -18.22 18.99 16.02
C SER A 701 -17.80 17.55 16.28
N ASP A 702 -17.20 16.96 15.25
CA ASP A 702 -16.56 15.65 15.26
C ASP A 702 -15.38 15.55 16.23
N SER A 703 -14.97 14.32 16.55
CA SER A 703 -13.93 14.07 17.55
C SER A 703 -12.55 14.58 17.13
N TYR A 704 -12.23 14.63 15.83
CA TYR A 704 -10.99 15.24 15.35
C TYR A 704 -10.94 16.74 15.63
N ASN A 705 -11.96 17.49 15.22
CA ASN A 705 -12.02 18.95 15.41
C ASN A 705 -12.18 19.34 16.88
N VAL A 706 -12.92 18.57 17.69
CA VAL A 706 -12.96 18.75 19.15
C VAL A 706 -11.59 18.44 19.77
N GLY A 707 -10.92 17.37 19.34
CA GLY A 707 -9.55 17.04 19.75
C GLY A 707 -8.60 18.20 19.49
N LYS A 708 -8.56 18.70 18.24
CA LYS A 708 -7.75 19.87 17.86
C LYS A 708 -8.03 21.10 18.73
N ALA A 709 -9.29 21.39 19.03
CA ALA A 709 -9.65 22.49 19.93
C ALA A 709 -9.18 22.26 21.38
N LEU A 710 -9.29 21.03 21.91
CA LEU A 710 -8.79 20.63 23.24
C LEU A 710 -7.27 20.75 23.35
N GLY A 711 -6.53 20.30 22.32
CA GLY A 711 -5.08 20.41 22.24
C GLY A 711 -4.62 21.87 22.24
N LEU A 712 -5.23 22.72 21.41
CA LEU A 712 -4.97 24.15 21.37
C LEU A 712 -5.18 24.82 22.73
N VAL A 713 -6.35 24.61 23.36
CA VAL A 713 -6.73 25.31 24.59
C VAL A 713 -5.91 24.84 25.80
N SER A 714 -5.62 23.54 25.92
CA SER A 714 -4.74 23.01 26.98
C SER A 714 -3.29 23.47 26.83
N ARG A 715 -2.77 23.50 25.59
CA ARG A 715 -1.43 24.05 25.32
C ARG A 715 -1.36 25.54 25.64
N LEU A 716 -2.37 26.32 25.26
CA LEU A 716 -2.45 27.75 25.58
C LEU A 716 -2.55 28.00 27.09
N ALA A 717 -3.35 27.23 27.82
CA ALA A 717 -3.49 27.35 29.27
C ALA A 717 -2.18 27.01 30.02
N SER A 718 -1.46 25.97 29.58
CA SER A 718 -0.11 25.63 30.04
C SER A 718 0.89 26.78 29.81
N ILE A 719 0.90 27.38 28.62
CA ILE A 719 1.75 28.54 28.31
C ILE A 719 1.34 29.77 29.15
N SER A 720 0.05 30.01 29.33
CA SER A 720 -0.48 31.11 30.14
C SER A 720 0.01 31.03 31.60
N ARG A 721 -0.02 29.83 32.21
CA ARG A 721 0.57 29.55 33.53
C ARG A 721 2.08 29.79 33.52
N ALA A 722 2.81 29.21 32.57
CA ALA A 722 4.27 29.31 32.48
C ALA A 722 4.79 30.76 32.42
N PHE A 723 4.06 31.67 31.76
CA PHE A 723 4.42 33.09 31.64
C PHE A 723 3.79 34.01 32.69
N GLY A 724 3.08 33.46 33.69
CA GLY A 724 2.52 34.22 34.81
C GLY A 724 1.38 35.16 34.37
N THR A 725 0.48 34.67 33.54
CA THR A 725 -0.72 35.39 33.08
C THR A 725 -1.97 34.66 33.56
N ASN A 726 -3.09 35.36 33.73
CA ASN A 726 -4.28 34.79 34.38
C ASN A 726 -5.30 34.16 33.41
N HIS A 727 -5.00 34.09 32.11
CA HIS A 727 -5.95 33.59 31.09
C HIS A 727 -6.33 32.11 31.30
N PHE A 728 -5.41 31.29 31.84
CA PHE A 728 -5.66 29.88 32.11
C PHE A 728 -6.94 29.61 32.93
N HIS A 729 -7.35 30.49 33.85
CA HIS A 729 -8.56 30.28 34.65
C HIS A 729 -9.84 30.06 33.81
N GLN A 730 -9.98 30.81 32.70
CA GLN A 730 -11.11 30.67 31.79
C GLN A 730 -10.94 29.46 30.86
N LEU A 731 -9.70 29.23 30.40
CA LEU A 731 -9.36 28.10 29.53
C LEU A 731 -9.60 26.76 30.26
N ASP A 732 -9.12 26.61 31.49
CA ASP A 732 -9.32 25.45 32.37
C ASP A 732 -10.81 25.16 32.63
N SER A 733 -11.60 26.21 32.83
CA SER A 733 -13.06 26.10 33.00
C SER A 733 -13.74 25.56 31.72
N SER A 734 -13.27 25.99 30.55
CA SER A 734 -13.76 25.47 29.26
C SER A 734 -13.28 24.04 28.97
N LEU A 735 -12.04 23.69 29.35
CA LEU A 735 -11.50 22.33 29.23
C LEU A 735 -12.31 21.36 30.09
N LYS A 736 -12.55 21.68 31.36
CA LYS A 736 -13.42 20.90 32.25
C LYS A 736 -14.81 20.69 31.63
N SER A 737 -15.45 21.79 31.23
CA SER A 737 -16.76 21.80 30.56
C SER A 737 -16.82 20.87 29.35
N CYS A 738 -15.75 20.79 28.55
CA CYS A 738 -15.72 19.94 27.36
C CYS A 738 -15.39 18.47 27.67
N LEU A 739 -14.34 18.22 28.46
CA LEU A 739 -13.91 16.88 28.85
C LEU A 739 -15.02 16.12 29.60
N GLU A 740 -15.82 16.80 30.41
CA GLU A 740 -16.94 16.15 31.13
C GLU A 740 -18.08 15.71 30.20
N LYS A 741 -18.26 16.35 29.04
CA LYS A 741 -19.20 15.90 28.01
C LYS A 741 -18.67 14.67 27.28
N TRP A 742 -17.45 14.74 26.76
CA TRP A 742 -16.86 13.68 25.93
C TRP A 742 -16.47 12.42 26.71
N LEU A 743 -16.00 12.55 27.95
CA LEU A 743 -15.83 11.41 28.85
C LEU A 743 -17.16 10.84 29.37
N ARG A 744 -18.30 11.46 29.02
CA ARG A 744 -19.66 11.11 29.46
C ARG A 744 -19.83 11.08 30.99
N ILE A 745 -19.20 12.06 31.64
CA ILE A 745 -19.40 12.41 33.06
C ILE A 745 -20.73 13.19 33.19
N HIS A 746 -21.00 14.05 32.21
CA HIS A 746 -22.29 14.65 31.93
C HIS A 746 -22.71 14.20 30.53
N ASP A 747 -23.60 13.21 30.44
CA ASP A 747 -23.89 12.47 29.19
C ASP A 747 -24.82 13.24 28.22
N THR A 748 -24.52 14.52 27.98
CA THR A 748 -25.39 15.51 27.33
C THR A 748 -25.08 15.73 25.84
N LEU A 749 -24.15 14.97 25.25
CA LEU A 749 -23.87 15.03 23.81
C LEU A 749 -25.02 14.37 23.02
N GLU A 750 -25.13 14.71 21.73
CA GLU A 750 -25.93 13.92 20.79
C GLU A 750 -25.36 12.51 20.63
N ASN A 751 -26.24 11.53 20.37
CA ASN A 751 -25.90 10.11 20.27
C ASN A 751 -24.70 9.82 19.34
N LYS A 752 -24.61 10.53 18.21
CA LYS A 752 -23.51 10.43 17.23
C LYS A 752 -22.13 10.85 17.77
N TRP A 753 -22.09 11.78 18.72
CA TRP A 753 -20.85 12.29 19.34
C TRP A 753 -20.50 11.59 20.67
N LYS A 754 -21.23 10.53 21.04
CA LYS A 754 -20.94 9.76 22.27
C LYS A 754 -19.96 8.64 21.98
N PHE A 755 -18.86 8.57 22.74
CA PHE A 755 -18.07 7.34 22.83
C PHE A 755 -18.93 6.21 23.37
N HIS A 756 -18.94 5.11 22.65
CA HIS A 756 -19.37 3.77 23.04
C HIS A 756 -18.16 2.83 23.04
N TYR A 757 -18.35 1.57 23.44
CA TYR A 757 -17.34 0.52 23.28
C TYR A 757 -17.89 -0.60 22.40
N ASP A 758 -17.21 -0.92 21.31
CA ASP A 758 -17.49 -2.11 20.50
C ASP A 758 -16.85 -3.34 21.13
N ASN A 759 -17.66 -4.38 21.37
CA ASN A 759 -17.18 -5.65 21.91
C ASN A 759 -16.69 -6.64 20.85
N VAL A 760 -16.85 -6.29 19.57
CA VAL A 760 -16.56 -7.17 18.43
C VAL A 760 -15.07 -7.09 18.05
N TRP A 761 -14.53 -5.87 17.95
CA TRP A 761 -13.14 -5.57 17.63
C TRP A 761 -12.35 -5.03 18.83
N GLY A 762 -13.02 -4.80 19.96
CA GLY A 762 -12.40 -4.40 21.22
C GLY A 762 -11.84 -2.99 21.17
N GLY A 763 -12.71 -2.00 21.26
CA GLY A 763 -12.28 -0.61 21.28
C GLY A 763 -13.38 0.43 21.45
N LEU A 764 -12.98 1.69 21.54
CA LEU A 764 -13.91 2.82 21.50
C LEU A 764 -14.57 2.92 20.11
N PHE A 765 -15.77 3.49 20.08
CA PHE A 765 -16.59 3.62 18.88
C PHE A 765 -17.40 4.92 18.95
N LEU A 766 -17.56 5.60 17.81
CA LEU A 766 -18.49 6.72 17.66
C LEU A 766 -19.61 6.31 16.71
N ARG A 767 -20.83 6.74 17.02
CA ARG A 767 -22.00 6.44 16.19
C ARG A 767 -22.03 7.34 14.97
N ALA A 768 -22.16 6.73 13.78
CA ALA A 768 -22.62 7.50 12.64
C ALA A 768 -24.10 7.90 12.83
N THR A 769 -24.53 8.95 12.13
CA THR A 769 -25.89 9.51 12.18
C THR A 769 -26.96 8.43 12.00
N ASP A 770 -28.00 8.46 12.84
CA ASP A 770 -28.95 7.37 13.16
C ASP A 770 -29.46 6.51 11.97
N GLY A 771 -28.59 5.66 11.41
CA GLY A 771 -28.86 4.78 10.27
C GLY A 771 -27.65 4.51 9.35
N ASP A 772 -26.79 5.51 9.08
CA ASP A 772 -25.81 5.48 7.97
C ASP A 772 -24.35 5.38 8.45
N LEU A 773 -23.82 4.15 8.57
CA LEU A 773 -22.39 3.90 8.77
C LEU A 773 -21.58 4.12 7.48
N GLY A 774 -21.30 5.39 7.16
CA GLY A 774 -20.39 5.76 6.08
C GLY A 774 -18.92 5.63 6.49
N TYR A 775 -18.07 5.10 5.61
CA TYR A 775 -16.61 4.97 5.85
C TYR A 775 -15.89 6.29 6.15
N GLY A 776 -16.44 7.44 5.74
CA GLY A 776 -15.89 8.77 6.01
C GLY A 776 -16.49 9.48 7.23
N THR A 777 -17.41 8.87 7.98
CA THR A 777 -18.01 9.48 9.18
C THR A 777 -16.95 9.65 10.26
N ASP A 778 -16.77 10.89 10.76
CA ASP A 778 -15.69 11.26 11.69
C ASP A 778 -14.33 10.70 11.23
N TYR A 779 -13.99 10.97 9.97
CA TYR A 779 -12.77 10.52 9.27
C TYR A 779 -12.56 8.99 9.20
N GLY A 780 -13.58 8.21 9.60
CA GLY A 780 -13.55 6.76 9.68
C GLY A 780 -13.28 6.20 11.08
N PHE A 781 -13.37 7.03 12.13
CA PHE A 781 -13.32 6.58 13.53
C PHE A 781 -14.28 5.40 13.83
N PRO A 782 -15.53 5.33 13.33
CA PRO A 782 -16.38 4.14 13.52
C PRO A 782 -15.81 2.84 12.94
N TYR A 783 -14.79 2.95 12.07
CA TYR A 783 -14.06 1.85 11.43
C TYR A 783 -12.61 1.70 11.93
N TYR A 784 -12.25 2.32 13.06
CA TYR A 784 -10.86 2.34 13.60
C TYR A 784 -9.82 3.06 12.73
N ASN A 785 -10.23 3.95 11.82
CA ASN A 785 -9.28 4.92 11.29
C ASN A 785 -8.93 5.93 12.40
N ASP A 786 -7.67 6.37 12.44
CA ASP A 786 -7.24 7.64 13.00
C ASP A 786 -7.51 7.84 14.51
N HIS A 787 -7.83 6.79 15.30
CA HIS A 787 -8.04 6.93 16.74
C HIS A 787 -6.81 7.50 17.46
N HIS A 788 -5.60 7.17 17.00
CA HIS A 788 -4.36 7.74 17.52
C HIS A 788 -4.30 9.26 17.29
N PHE A 789 -4.63 9.75 16.09
CA PHE A 789 -4.73 11.19 15.81
C PHE A 789 -5.81 11.85 16.69
N HIS A 790 -7.03 11.31 16.69
CA HIS A 790 -8.18 11.88 17.40
C HIS A 790 -7.97 11.85 18.92
N LEU A 791 -7.84 10.65 19.50
CA LEU A 791 -7.70 10.46 20.95
C LEU A 791 -6.36 10.98 21.48
N GLY A 792 -5.32 11.06 20.66
CA GLY A 792 -4.04 11.66 21.05
C GLY A 792 -4.19 13.09 21.55
N TYR A 793 -5.03 13.90 20.91
CA TYR A 793 -5.39 15.23 21.40
C TYR A 793 -6.18 15.21 22.72
N PHE A 794 -7.10 14.27 22.91
CA PHE A 794 -7.81 14.10 24.19
C PHE A 794 -6.83 13.71 25.30
N LEU A 795 -5.92 12.74 25.07
CA LEU A 795 -4.91 12.32 26.04
C LEU A 795 -3.99 13.47 26.42
N TYR A 796 -3.55 14.29 25.44
CA TYR A 796 -2.77 15.50 25.69
C TYR A 796 -3.52 16.48 26.59
N ALA A 797 -4.76 16.86 26.23
CA ALA A 797 -5.55 17.83 27.00
C ALA A 797 -5.99 17.31 28.38
N ILE A 798 -6.27 16.01 28.52
CA ILE A 798 -6.54 15.37 29.81
C ILE A 798 -5.27 15.35 30.66
N SER A 799 -4.10 15.10 30.09
CA SER A 799 -2.84 15.09 30.85
C SER A 799 -2.55 16.45 31.49
N TYR A 800 -2.78 17.55 30.76
CA TYR A 800 -2.76 18.90 31.32
C TYR A 800 -3.72 19.03 32.49
N TYR A 801 -5.00 18.69 32.27
CA TYR A 801 -6.04 18.92 33.26
C TYR A 801 -5.83 18.08 34.53
N VAL A 802 -5.42 16.81 34.40
CA VAL A 802 -5.08 15.94 35.53
C VAL A 802 -3.84 16.44 36.30
N LYS A 803 -2.85 17.06 35.62
CA LYS A 803 -1.65 17.61 36.26
C LYS A 803 -1.97 18.78 37.19
N HIS A 804 -2.95 19.62 36.86
CA HIS A 804 -3.40 20.75 37.70
C HIS A 804 -4.61 20.43 38.60
N TYR A 805 -5.42 19.42 38.26
CA TYR A 805 -6.66 19.05 38.95
C TYR A 805 -6.74 17.55 39.26
N LYS A 806 -5.71 17.02 39.93
CA LYS A 806 -5.50 15.57 40.15
C LYS A 806 -6.67 14.83 40.82
N SER A 807 -7.43 15.48 41.70
CA SER A 807 -8.64 14.91 42.33
C SER A 807 -9.74 14.59 41.30
N TRP A 808 -9.97 15.47 40.33
CA TRP A 808 -10.88 15.23 39.21
C TRP A 808 -10.38 14.09 38.31
N GLY A 809 -9.06 14.00 38.09
CA GLY A 809 -8.45 12.90 37.34
C GLY A 809 -8.67 11.55 38.01
N LEU A 810 -8.46 11.46 39.32
CA LEU A 810 -8.67 10.24 40.10
C LEU A 810 -10.15 9.83 40.13
N ALA A 811 -11.08 10.77 40.32
CA ALA A 811 -12.52 10.51 40.29
C ALA A 811 -13.01 9.93 38.94
N ASN A 812 -12.29 10.22 37.85
CA ASN A 812 -12.64 9.82 36.49
C ASN A 812 -11.66 8.81 35.87
N LYS A 813 -10.81 8.16 36.68
CA LYS A 813 -9.69 7.33 36.22
C LYS A 813 -10.11 6.32 35.13
N ALA A 814 -11.14 5.52 35.37
CA ALA A 814 -11.56 4.45 34.45
C ALA A 814 -12.04 4.98 33.07
N ARG A 815 -12.70 6.15 33.05
CA ARG A 815 -13.09 6.84 31.80
C ARG A 815 -11.85 7.21 30.98
N ILE A 816 -10.87 7.83 31.65
CA ILE A 816 -9.63 8.31 31.06
C ILE A 816 -8.74 7.14 30.59
N TYR A 817 -8.60 6.09 31.40
CA TYR A 817 -7.78 4.92 31.07
C TYR A 817 -8.35 4.10 29.91
N SER A 818 -9.65 4.14 29.67
CA SER A 818 -10.25 3.51 28.47
C SER A 818 -9.77 4.16 27.17
N LEU A 819 -9.64 5.49 27.12
CA LEU A 819 -9.07 6.20 25.97
C LEU A 819 -7.57 5.86 25.81
N ALA A 820 -6.82 5.76 26.92
CA ALA A 820 -5.39 5.44 26.88
C ALA A 820 -5.12 4.00 26.42
N ARG A 821 -5.97 3.04 26.80
CA ARG A 821 -5.87 1.63 26.42
C ARG A 821 -6.17 1.42 24.93
N ASP A 822 -7.10 2.19 24.35
CA ASP A 822 -7.50 2.04 22.94
C ASP A 822 -6.37 2.25 21.93
N VAL A 823 -5.47 3.21 22.22
CA VAL A 823 -4.33 3.56 21.36
C VAL A 823 -2.99 3.00 21.88
N GLY A 824 -2.89 2.66 23.17
CA GLY A 824 -1.62 2.48 23.86
C GLY A 824 -1.62 1.46 24.99
N ASN A 825 -2.51 0.46 24.99
CA ASN A 825 -2.36 -0.72 25.85
C ASN A 825 -1.03 -1.44 25.56
N PRO A 826 -0.14 -1.67 26.54
CA PRO A 826 1.13 -2.38 26.31
C PRO A 826 1.00 -3.91 26.38
N SER A 827 -0.10 -4.46 26.92
CA SER A 827 -0.14 -5.85 27.39
C SER A 827 -1.26 -6.67 26.76
N ASN A 828 -0.88 -7.83 26.22
CA ASN A 828 -1.79 -8.89 25.80
C ASN A 828 -2.58 -9.53 26.96
N LYS A 829 -2.38 -9.09 28.20
CA LYS A 829 -3.20 -9.47 29.36
C LYS A 829 -4.50 -8.68 29.45
N ASP A 830 -4.56 -7.46 28.89
CA ASP A 830 -5.85 -6.82 28.60
C ASP A 830 -6.56 -7.63 27.51
N LYS A 831 -7.87 -7.83 27.68
CA LYS A 831 -8.74 -8.57 26.76
C LYS A 831 -9.83 -7.69 26.16
N ARG A 832 -9.76 -6.37 26.37
CA ARG A 832 -10.72 -5.37 25.86
C ARG A 832 -10.15 -4.46 24.79
N PHE A 833 -8.83 -4.35 24.70
CA PHE A 833 -8.14 -3.57 23.67
C PHE A 833 -6.94 -4.37 23.14
N PRO A 834 -6.63 -4.32 21.83
CA PRO A 834 -5.39 -4.89 21.30
C PRO A 834 -4.16 -4.18 21.89
N VAL A 835 -2.98 -4.76 21.74
CA VAL A 835 -1.73 -4.07 22.09
C VAL A 835 -1.52 -2.92 21.10
N ALA A 836 -1.33 -1.70 21.64
CA ALA A 836 -0.99 -0.46 20.94
C ALA A 836 -1.57 -0.31 19.52
N ARG A 837 -2.91 -0.42 19.37
CA ARG A 837 -3.69 -0.59 18.11
C ARG A 837 -3.05 -0.13 16.79
N HIS A 838 -2.57 1.11 16.74
CA HIS A 838 -2.03 1.73 15.51
C HIS A 838 -0.53 1.49 15.30
N LYS A 839 0.22 1.14 16.35
CA LYS A 839 1.68 1.04 16.32
C LYS A 839 2.14 -0.25 15.64
N ASP A 840 2.99 -0.11 14.64
CA ASP A 840 3.74 -1.22 14.08
C ASP A 840 5.12 -1.30 14.72
N ILE A 841 5.30 -2.23 15.65
CA ILE A 841 6.54 -2.39 16.43
C ILE A 841 7.76 -2.71 15.54
N TYR A 842 7.55 -3.30 14.35
CA TYR A 842 8.64 -3.71 13.45
C TYR A 842 9.00 -2.65 12.41
N THR A 843 8.06 -1.84 11.93
CA THR A 843 8.40 -0.67 11.09
C THR A 843 8.74 0.55 11.93
N GLY A 844 8.36 0.56 13.21
CA GLY A 844 8.69 1.56 14.22
C GLY A 844 7.76 2.78 14.23
N PHE A 845 6.85 2.89 13.25
CA PHE A 845 5.87 3.96 13.09
C PHE A 845 4.42 3.43 13.20
N SER A 846 3.44 4.33 13.16
CA SER A 846 2.02 4.00 13.27
C SER A 846 1.30 3.91 11.91
N TRP A 847 0.16 3.23 11.88
CA TRP A 847 -0.74 3.19 10.74
C TRP A 847 -2.09 3.76 11.12
N ALA A 848 -2.55 4.77 10.38
CA ALA A 848 -3.82 5.42 10.61
C ALA A 848 -5.02 4.53 10.23
N THR A 849 -4.88 3.73 9.18
CA THR A 849 -5.94 2.91 8.59
C THR A 849 -6.43 1.76 9.48
N GLY A 850 -7.75 1.72 9.71
CA GLY A 850 -8.46 0.65 10.38
C GLY A 850 -9.09 -0.38 9.43
N ILE A 851 -10.38 -0.65 9.62
CA ILE A 851 -11.15 -1.70 8.94
C ILE A 851 -11.76 -1.16 7.64
N VAL A 852 -10.93 -0.96 6.62
CA VAL A 852 -11.33 -0.52 5.27
C VAL A 852 -10.75 -1.47 4.20
N PRO A 853 -11.32 -1.55 2.98
CA PRO A 853 -10.89 -2.51 1.95
C PRO A 853 -9.61 -2.12 1.18
N ASN A 854 -8.80 -1.19 1.69
CA ASN A 854 -7.63 -0.61 1.04
C ASN A 854 -6.33 -0.92 1.84
N ASP A 855 -5.16 -0.67 1.26
CA ASP A 855 -3.86 -0.76 1.95
C ASP A 855 -3.77 0.15 3.18
N ARG A 856 -2.97 -0.21 4.19
CA ARG A 856 -2.69 0.72 5.31
C ARG A 856 -1.92 1.94 4.81
N GLN A 857 -2.27 3.08 5.38
CA GLN A 857 -1.59 4.36 5.22
C GLN A 857 -1.36 5.08 6.56
N GLU A 858 -0.39 5.98 6.55
CA GLU A 858 -0.11 6.97 7.58
C GLU A 858 0.24 8.28 6.86
N GLU A 859 -0.47 9.37 7.20
CA GLU A 859 -0.21 10.70 6.64
C GLU A 859 0.46 11.59 7.69
N SER A 860 -0.30 12.06 8.70
CA SER A 860 0.16 12.97 9.75
C SER A 860 0.94 12.26 10.87
N ALA A 861 2.17 11.83 10.58
CA ALA A 861 2.98 11.13 11.57
C ALA A 861 3.34 12.01 12.80
N SER A 862 3.19 13.34 12.70
CA SER A 862 3.25 14.24 13.87
C SER A 862 2.00 14.20 14.76
N GLU A 863 0.81 13.85 14.24
CA GLU A 863 -0.37 13.55 15.07
C GLU A 863 -0.21 12.19 15.79
N SER A 864 0.45 11.21 15.16
CA SER A 864 0.93 9.98 15.84
C SER A 864 1.90 10.27 16.99
N ILE A 865 2.90 11.14 16.76
CA ILE A 865 3.84 11.56 17.80
C ILE A 865 3.11 12.29 18.95
N ASN A 866 2.14 13.15 18.64
CA ASN A 866 1.29 13.80 19.63
C ASN A 866 0.51 12.79 20.50
N CYS A 867 0.02 11.70 19.92
CA CYS A 867 -0.67 10.64 20.65
C CYS A 867 0.19 10.01 21.76
N TYR A 868 1.39 9.54 21.42
CA TYR A 868 2.26 8.87 22.39
C TYR A 868 2.88 9.86 23.39
N HIS A 869 3.06 11.13 23.02
CA HIS A 869 3.41 12.18 23.97
C HIS A 869 2.26 12.50 24.94
N GLY A 870 1.01 12.52 24.47
CA GLY A 870 -0.18 12.62 25.32
C GLY A 870 -0.29 11.45 26.31
N LEU A 871 -0.05 10.22 25.85
CA LEU A 871 -0.01 9.02 26.69
C LEU A 871 1.10 9.10 27.77
N ALA A 872 2.32 9.50 27.38
CA ALA A 872 3.44 9.69 28.30
C ALA A 872 3.13 10.77 29.35
N SER A 873 2.61 11.92 28.90
CA SER A 873 2.18 13.03 29.75
C SER A 873 1.10 12.61 30.75
N LEU A 874 0.15 11.79 30.31
CA LEU A 874 -0.95 11.31 31.15
C LEU A 874 -0.46 10.37 32.26
N GLY A 875 0.47 9.47 31.92
CA GLY A 875 1.16 8.64 32.91
C GLY A 875 1.91 9.48 33.94
N GLU A 876 2.64 10.51 33.52
CA GLU A 876 3.31 11.46 34.43
C GLU A 876 2.30 12.18 35.34
N ALA A 877 1.18 12.68 34.79
CA ALA A 877 0.15 13.40 35.56
C ALA A 877 -0.51 12.52 36.64
N PHE A 878 -0.81 11.25 36.33
CA PHE A 878 -1.28 10.29 37.33
C PHE A 878 -0.17 9.83 38.28
N GLY A 879 1.09 9.79 37.86
CA GLY A 879 2.18 9.09 38.55
C GLY A 879 2.23 7.60 38.22
N ASP A 880 1.60 7.19 37.11
CA ASP A 880 1.59 5.83 36.60
C ASP A 880 2.82 5.60 35.73
N LYS A 881 3.81 4.89 36.29
CA LYS A 881 5.06 4.58 35.58
C LYS A 881 4.84 3.74 34.34
N ASN A 882 3.92 2.78 34.37
CA ASN A 882 3.69 1.86 33.25
C ASN A 882 3.10 2.61 32.04
N MET A 883 2.08 3.44 32.26
CA MET A 883 1.52 4.33 31.23
C MET A 883 2.56 5.33 30.71
N LYS A 884 3.33 5.97 31.63
CA LYS A 884 4.40 6.92 31.29
C LYS A 884 5.44 6.27 30.37
N HIS A 885 5.99 5.13 30.79
CA HIS A 885 7.07 4.42 30.10
C HIS A 885 6.60 3.83 28.78
N THR A 886 5.40 3.28 28.72
CA THR A 886 4.75 2.84 27.47
C THR A 886 4.67 4.00 26.47
N GLY A 887 4.13 5.15 26.90
CA GLY A 887 4.10 6.36 26.08
C GLY A 887 5.49 6.80 25.61
N GLN A 888 6.50 6.81 26.49
CA GLN A 888 7.87 7.20 26.12
C GLN A 888 8.54 6.24 25.12
N ILE A 889 8.30 4.93 25.20
CA ILE A 889 8.81 3.92 24.25
C ILE A 889 8.15 4.09 22.86
N LEU A 890 6.82 4.20 22.83
CA LEU A 890 6.06 4.39 21.59
C LEU A 890 6.41 5.73 20.91
N LEU A 891 6.61 6.78 21.71
CA LEU A 891 7.06 8.11 21.29
C LEU A 891 8.48 8.10 20.71
N ALA A 892 9.44 7.45 21.39
CA ALA A 892 10.83 7.40 20.94
C ALA A 892 10.98 6.63 19.62
N THR A 893 10.26 5.52 19.47
CA THR A 893 10.23 4.74 18.22
C THR A 893 9.53 5.49 17.09
N GLU A 894 8.43 6.22 17.37
CA GLU A 894 7.73 7.04 16.36
C GLU A 894 8.63 8.17 15.85
N ILE A 895 9.24 8.95 16.75
CA ILE A 895 10.15 10.05 16.39
C ILE A 895 11.34 9.54 15.56
N LEU A 896 11.95 8.41 15.95
CA LEU A 896 13.03 7.80 15.18
C LEU A 896 12.58 7.41 13.77
N SER A 897 11.41 6.80 13.66
CA SER A 897 10.88 6.31 12.38
C SER A 897 10.44 7.45 11.46
N VAL A 898 9.83 8.51 12.00
CA VAL A 898 9.53 9.74 11.26
C VAL A 898 10.82 10.38 10.71
N ARG A 899 11.90 10.39 11.50
CA ARG A 899 13.20 10.89 11.06
C ARG A 899 13.83 10.05 9.94
N GLU A 900 13.51 8.76 9.84
CA GLU A 900 14.04 7.87 8.79
C GLU A 900 13.16 7.71 7.55
N TYR A 901 11.84 7.83 7.69
CA TYR A 901 10.90 7.52 6.61
C TYR A 901 10.14 8.74 6.06
N TRP A 902 9.84 9.74 6.90
CA TRP A 902 9.18 10.97 6.42
C TRP A 902 10.15 12.11 6.11
N GLN A 903 11.32 12.12 6.74
CA GLN A 903 12.26 13.25 6.69
C GLN A 903 13.54 12.90 5.94
N VAL A 904 13.83 13.63 4.86
CA VAL A 904 15.14 13.51 4.21
C VAL A 904 16.18 14.23 5.04
N ARG A 905 17.17 13.49 5.53
CA ARG A 905 18.28 13.92 6.39
C ARG A 905 19.61 13.52 5.76
N GLN A 906 20.75 13.99 6.26
CA GLN A 906 22.03 13.82 5.57
C GLN A 906 22.45 12.35 5.46
N HIS A 907 22.27 11.57 6.53
CA HIS A 907 22.66 10.15 6.57
C HIS A 907 21.74 9.26 5.74
N ASN A 908 20.45 9.58 5.67
CA ASN A 908 19.46 8.77 4.95
C ASN A 908 19.10 9.31 3.56
N ARG A 909 19.64 10.47 3.12
CA ARG A 909 19.35 11.07 1.79
C ARG A 909 19.51 10.09 0.63
N GLN A 910 20.53 9.24 0.68
CA GLN A 910 20.77 8.20 -0.34
C GLN A 910 19.68 7.12 -0.38
N HIS A 911 18.85 7.02 0.67
CA HIS A 911 17.68 6.15 0.73
C HIS A 911 16.40 6.83 0.22
N PHE A 912 16.42 8.08 -0.27
CA PHE A 912 15.21 8.79 -0.76
C PHE A 912 15.24 9.02 -2.29
N PRO A 913 14.10 8.99 -3.03
CA PRO A 913 14.09 9.29 -4.46
C PRO A 913 14.46 10.75 -4.72
N PRO A 914 15.00 11.09 -5.91
CA PRO A 914 15.41 12.46 -6.23
C PRO A 914 14.36 13.55 -5.95
N ILE A 915 13.06 13.28 -6.15
CA ILE A 915 11.99 14.24 -5.86
C ILE A 915 11.80 14.50 -4.35
N LEU A 916 11.91 13.46 -3.51
CA LEU A 916 11.79 13.62 -2.06
C LEU A 916 13.10 14.21 -1.51
N GLN A 917 14.25 13.88 -2.10
CA GLN A 917 15.52 14.58 -1.85
C GLN A 917 15.48 16.07 -2.20
N GLN A 918 14.62 16.48 -3.14
CA GLN A 918 14.39 17.88 -3.50
C GLN A 918 13.40 18.56 -2.54
N PHE A 919 12.31 17.90 -2.15
CA PHE A 919 11.32 18.49 -1.25
C PHE A 919 11.66 18.42 0.24
N GLY A 920 12.52 17.48 0.65
CA GLY A 920 12.96 17.26 2.03
C GLY A 920 11.99 16.44 2.90
N VAL A 921 10.81 16.07 2.39
CA VAL A 921 9.70 15.49 3.17
C VAL A 921 8.78 14.60 2.32
N VAL A 922 8.25 13.53 2.92
CA VAL A 922 7.18 12.66 2.39
C VAL A 922 5.82 13.16 2.90
N GLY A 923 4.78 13.11 2.05
CA GLY A 923 3.41 13.49 2.44
C GLY A 923 2.69 12.37 3.17
N GLN A 924 2.70 11.17 2.61
CA GLN A 924 2.02 9.99 3.12
C GLN A 924 2.81 8.73 2.76
N ILE A 925 2.83 7.75 3.67
CA ILE A 925 3.32 6.39 3.41
C ILE A 925 2.12 5.44 3.39
N ALA A 926 2.11 4.51 2.43
CA ALA A 926 1.22 3.35 2.38
C ALA A 926 2.03 2.05 2.28
N GLU A 927 1.39 0.89 2.46
CA GLU A 927 2.05 -0.43 2.35
C GLU A 927 2.55 -0.78 0.93
N ASN A 928 2.17 0.02 -0.08
CA ASN A 928 2.50 -0.20 -1.49
C ASN A 928 2.95 1.07 -2.25
N ALA A 929 2.96 2.24 -1.61
CA ALA A 929 3.42 3.50 -2.23
C ALA A 929 3.93 4.53 -1.20
N TRP A 930 4.84 5.40 -1.62
CA TRP A 930 5.17 6.66 -0.95
C TRP A 930 4.67 7.84 -1.77
N TYR A 931 3.98 8.79 -1.14
CA TYR A 931 3.34 9.92 -1.81
C TYR A 931 4.00 11.25 -1.47
N VAL A 932 4.11 12.11 -2.50
CA VAL A 932 4.72 13.46 -2.42
C VAL A 932 3.62 14.55 -2.26
N TYR A 933 2.46 14.15 -1.75
CA TYR A 933 1.25 14.97 -1.62
C TYR A 933 0.38 14.45 -0.47
N THR A 934 -0.60 15.25 -0.05
CA THR A 934 -1.65 14.91 0.93
C THR A 934 -2.96 14.57 0.23
N LEU A 935 -3.88 13.87 0.90
CA LEU A 935 -5.20 13.53 0.36
C LEU A 935 -6.09 14.76 0.08
N ASP A 936 -7.25 14.55 -0.57
CA ASP A 936 -8.14 15.63 -1.03
C ASP A 936 -8.83 16.39 0.12
N TRP A 937 -8.30 17.56 0.43
CA TRP A 937 -8.89 18.58 1.29
C TRP A 937 -8.55 19.99 0.77
N ALA A 938 -8.65 21.03 1.59
CA ALA A 938 -8.35 22.41 1.16
C ALA A 938 -6.92 22.58 0.58
N CYS A 939 -6.02 21.65 0.88
CA CYS A 939 -4.70 21.48 0.29
C CYS A 939 -4.75 20.69 -1.04
N ASP A 940 -5.44 21.24 -2.04
CA ASP A 940 -5.47 20.69 -3.41
C ASP A 940 -4.04 20.35 -3.90
N PRO A 941 -3.72 19.06 -4.16
CA PRO A 941 -2.36 18.62 -4.47
C PRO A 941 -1.83 19.20 -5.78
N ASN A 942 -2.72 19.75 -6.61
CA ASN A 942 -2.40 20.35 -7.90
C ASN A 942 -2.15 21.86 -7.80
N LYS A 943 -2.46 22.50 -6.67
CA LYS A 943 -2.23 23.94 -6.47
C LYS A 943 -0.94 24.21 -5.71
N PHE A 944 0.07 24.64 -6.45
CA PHE A 944 1.18 25.41 -5.89
C PHE A 944 0.67 26.82 -5.49
N PRO A 945 1.15 27.46 -4.41
CA PRO A 945 2.02 26.95 -3.35
C PRO A 945 1.35 26.02 -2.32
N MET A 946 0.01 25.97 -2.26
CA MET A 946 -0.76 25.28 -1.22
C MET A 946 -0.20 23.90 -0.87
N ARG A 947 -0.02 23.04 -1.88
CA ARG A 947 0.49 21.67 -1.70
C ARG A 947 1.82 21.59 -0.95
N HIS A 948 2.75 22.53 -1.14
CA HIS A 948 4.06 22.50 -0.48
C HIS A 948 3.97 22.95 0.98
N GLY A 949 3.10 23.93 1.27
CA GLY A 949 2.85 24.36 2.65
C GLY A 949 2.15 23.28 3.47
N CYS A 950 1.22 22.55 2.86
CA CYS A 950 0.55 21.43 3.51
C CYS A 950 1.45 20.19 3.65
N LEU A 951 2.21 19.84 2.60
CA LEU A 951 3.19 18.73 2.61
C LEU A 951 4.20 18.85 3.77
N VAL A 952 4.68 20.06 4.07
CA VAL A 952 5.51 20.30 5.26
C VAL A 952 4.65 20.36 6.53
N GLY A 953 3.56 21.12 6.52
CA GLY A 953 2.77 21.40 7.72
C GLY A 953 2.09 20.19 8.34
N ILE A 954 1.68 19.20 7.53
CA ILE A 954 1.05 17.96 8.02
C ILE A 954 2.03 17.07 8.81
N GLN A 955 3.35 17.30 8.68
CA GLN A 955 4.40 16.64 9.45
C GLN A 955 4.92 17.50 10.64
N VAL A 956 4.24 18.63 10.90
CA VAL A 956 4.57 19.60 11.96
C VAL A 956 3.39 19.82 12.91
N ILE A 957 2.15 19.64 12.44
CA ILE A 957 0.94 19.75 13.26
C ILE A 957 0.75 18.51 14.15
N PRO A 958 0.41 18.66 15.45
CA PRO A 958 0.42 19.87 16.25
C PRO A 958 1.81 20.24 16.79
N ILE A 959 2.05 21.53 17.03
CA ILE A 959 3.25 22.01 17.73
C ILE A 959 3.07 21.87 19.25
N THR A 960 3.73 20.86 19.83
CA THR A 960 3.63 20.46 21.24
C THR A 960 4.91 20.81 22.01
N ALA A 961 5.17 20.15 23.16
CA ALA A 961 6.43 20.29 23.89
C ALA A 961 7.59 19.49 23.27
N VAL A 962 7.28 18.47 22.45
CA VAL A 962 8.27 17.55 21.88
C VAL A 962 8.65 17.84 20.42
N SER A 963 8.00 18.80 19.74
CA SER A 963 8.26 19.10 18.32
C SER A 963 9.73 19.36 17.97
N LYS A 964 10.52 19.88 18.92
CA LYS A 964 11.98 20.09 18.78
C LYS A 964 12.81 18.81 18.54
N TYR A 965 12.25 17.61 18.72
CA TYR A 965 12.96 16.34 18.56
C TYR A 965 12.87 15.72 17.15
N TRP A 966 11.94 16.20 16.30
CA TRP A 966 11.89 15.88 14.86
C TRP A 966 11.91 17.12 13.96
N VAL A 967 11.40 18.26 14.42
CA VAL A 967 11.50 19.57 13.74
C VAL A 967 12.78 20.26 14.20
N ASP A 968 13.93 19.78 13.72
CA ASP A 968 15.27 20.26 14.09
C ASP A 968 16.01 20.96 12.93
N GLN A 969 17.20 21.50 13.22
CA GLN A 969 18.01 22.22 12.24
C GLN A 969 18.44 21.36 11.03
N GLU A 970 18.62 20.05 11.18
CA GLU A 970 19.02 19.20 10.05
C GLU A 970 17.86 19.06 9.07
N TRP A 971 16.67 18.73 9.56
CA TRP A 971 15.50 18.66 8.67
C TRP A 971 15.15 20.04 8.11
N ALA A 972 15.24 21.11 8.91
CA ALA A 972 15.03 22.49 8.47
C ALA A 972 15.91 22.88 7.26
N LYS A 973 17.17 22.40 7.18
CA LYS A 973 18.05 22.58 6.01
C LYS A 973 17.49 21.87 4.76
N SER A 974 16.89 20.70 4.93
CA SER A 974 16.34 19.85 3.88
C SER A 974 15.04 20.43 3.28
N ILE A 975 14.08 20.83 4.11
CA ILE A 975 12.81 21.42 3.67
C ILE A 975 12.88 22.92 3.38
N LYS A 976 14.04 23.58 3.62
CA LYS A 976 14.20 25.04 3.46
C LYS A 976 13.65 25.53 2.13
N GLN A 977 14.06 24.89 1.04
CA GLN A 977 13.70 25.29 -0.32
C GLN A 977 12.19 25.14 -0.58
N THR A 978 11.58 24.03 -0.14
CA THR A 978 10.13 23.80 -0.18
C THR A 978 9.35 24.87 0.59
N CYS A 979 9.85 25.25 1.76
CA CYS A 979 9.25 26.30 2.59
C CYS A 979 9.44 27.70 1.97
N ASP A 980 10.60 28.02 1.41
CA ASP A 980 10.85 29.28 0.69
C ASP A 980 9.85 29.43 -0.47
N TRP A 981 9.63 28.36 -1.24
CA TRP A 981 8.66 28.33 -2.36
C TRP A 981 7.21 28.47 -1.88
N ALA A 982 6.86 27.83 -0.78
CA ALA A 982 5.52 27.92 -0.19
C ALA A 982 5.25 29.33 0.38
N ILE A 983 6.24 29.92 1.07
CA ILE A 983 6.18 31.25 1.68
C ILE A 983 6.22 32.37 0.63
N ASN A 984 7.04 32.21 -0.41
CA ASN A 984 7.20 33.15 -1.52
C ASN A 984 7.16 32.41 -2.88
N PRO A 985 5.96 32.26 -3.47
CA PRO A 985 5.75 31.69 -4.79
C PRO A 985 6.71 32.18 -5.88
N SER A 986 7.04 33.48 -5.88
CA SER A 986 7.89 34.10 -6.91
C SER A 986 9.32 33.56 -6.95
N SER A 987 9.76 32.88 -5.88
CA SER A 987 11.11 32.27 -5.76
C SER A 987 11.21 30.85 -6.33
N ALA A 988 10.08 30.24 -6.73
CA ALA A 988 10.08 28.87 -7.23
C ALA A 988 10.70 28.75 -8.63
N PRO A 989 11.40 27.63 -8.93
CA PRO A 989 11.84 27.28 -10.26
C PRO A 989 10.71 27.47 -11.26
N LYS A 990 11.00 28.28 -12.28
CA LYS A 990 10.07 28.63 -13.35
C LYS A 990 8.74 29.27 -12.91
N TYR A 991 8.64 30.00 -11.80
CA TYR A 991 7.41 30.75 -11.45
C TYR A 991 6.78 31.54 -12.63
N LYS A 992 7.61 32.09 -13.52
CA LYS A 992 7.22 32.77 -14.78
C LYS A 992 6.52 31.87 -15.84
N GLN A 993 6.51 30.56 -15.61
CA GLN A 993 5.88 29.51 -16.42
C GLN A 993 4.69 28.88 -15.66
N THR A 994 4.14 29.54 -14.63
CA THR A 994 2.83 29.19 -14.05
C THR A 994 1.88 30.38 -14.21
N ASP A 995 0.61 30.11 -14.50
CA ASP A 995 -0.41 31.18 -14.57
C ASP A 995 -0.62 31.77 -13.15
N PRO A 996 -0.44 33.09 -12.93
CA PRO A 996 -0.65 33.70 -11.62
C PRO A 996 -2.07 33.55 -11.06
N SER A 997 -3.08 33.26 -11.89
CA SER A 997 -4.46 32.99 -11.46
C SER A 997 -4.66 31.59 -10.87
N ASP A 998 -3.81 30.63 -11.23
CA ASP A 998 -3.79 29.29 -10.61
C ASP A 998 -3.06 29.31 -9.24
N MET A 999 -2.25 30.33 -8.99
CA MET A 999 -1.49 30.54 -7.76
C MET A 999 -2.37 31.08 -6.61
N LYS A 1000 -3.25 30.23 -6.06
CA LYS A 1000 -3.95 30.53 -4.79
C LYS A 1000 -2.94 30.95 -3.72
N GLN A 1001 -3.19 32.06 -3.01
CA GLN A 1001 -2.34 32.42 -1.86
C GLN A 1001 -2.28 31.25 -0.87
N LEU A 1002 -1.09 30.91 -0.39
CA LEU A 1002 -0.94 29.91 0.67
C LEU A 1002 -1.76 30.35 1.88
N ALA A 1003 -2.78 29.55 2.23
CA ALA A 1003 -3.67 29.88 3.33
C ALA A 1003 -2.86 30.12 4.61
N VAL A 1004 -3.20 31.19 5.31
CA VAL A 1004 -2.36 31.86 6.32
C VAL A 1004 -1.83 30.87 7.38
N GLY A 1005 -2.64 29.91 7.81
CA GLY A 1005 -2.23 28.86 8.73
C GLY A 1005 -1.16 27.90 8.23
N TRP A 1006 -1.24 27.41 6.99
CA TRP A 1006 -0.23 26.49 6.46
C TRP A 1006 1.12 27.19 6.29
N LYS A 1007 1.11 28.49 5.98
CA LYS A 1007 2.32 29.33 5.94
C LYS A 1007 3.02 29.42 7.30
N ALA A 1008 2.27 29.43 8.40
CA ALA A 1008 2.84 29.43 9.75
C ALA A 1008 3.68 28.17 10.05
N PHE A 1009 3.29 27.00 9.54
CA PHE A 1009 4.08 25.77 9.72
C PHE A 1009 5.38 25.79 8.92
N CYS A 1010 5.39 26.31 7.69
CA CYS A 1010 6.65 26.52 6.96
C CYS A 1010 7.60 27.44 7.72
N TYR A 1011 7.11 28.57 8.26
CA TYR A 1011 7.91 29.48 9.09
C TYR A 1011 8.45 28.79 10.35
N ALA A 1012 7.60 28.05 11.07
CA ALA A 1012 8.03 27.31 12.25
C ALA A 1012 9.10 26.26 11.91
N ALA A 1013 8.90 25.48 10.84
CA ALA A 1013 9.78 24.38 10.47
C ALA A 1013 11.17 24.82 9.96
N VAL A 1014 11.29 26.03 9.40
CA VAL A 1014 12.60 26.63 9.06
C VAL A 1014 13.20 27.52 10.15
N ALA A 1015 12.48 27.85 11.21
CA ALA A 1015 13.01 28.68 12.31
C ALA A 1015 14.27 28.10 13.01
N PRO A 1016 14.45 26.76 13.15
CA PRO A 1016 15.70 26.18 13.67
C PRO A 1016 16.93 26.36 12.77
N LEU A 1017 16.77 26.84 11.53
CA LEU A 1017 17.86 26.96 10.56
C LEU A 1017 18.90 28.01 10.99
N ASP A 1018 18.45 29.25 11.21
CA ASP A 1018 19.28 30.39 11.63
C ASP A 1018 18.41 31.51 12.25
N SER A 1019 19.08 32.54 12.80
CA SER A 1019 18.42 33.68 13.46
C SER A 1019 17.55 34.54 12.55
N ASN A 1020 17.81 34.59 11.24
CA ASN A 1020 17.07 35.38 10.26
C ASN A 1020 15.74 34.68 9.90
N HIS A 1021 15.76 33.36 9.70
CA HIS A 1021 14.55 32.56 9.54
C HIS A 1021 13.70 32.57 10.82
N ARG A 1022 14.34 32.46 12.00
CA ARG A 1022 13.67 32.61 13.30
C ARG A 1022 12.99 33.97 13.46
N GLN A 1023 13.68 35.08 13.15
CA GLN A 1023 13.11 36.44 13.25
C GLN A 1023 11.90 36.61 12.33
N LYS A 1024 12.00 36.19 11.07
CA LYS A 1024 10.88 36.24 10.11
C LYS A 1024 9.67 35.42 10.56
N ALA A 1025 9.91 34.28 11.21
CA ALA A 1025 8.86 33.43 11.76
C ALA A 1025 8.15 34.08 12.96
N VAL A 1026 8.88 34.82 13.82
CA VAL A 1026 8.30 35.64 14.89
C VAL A 1026 7.47 36.79 14.29
N GLU A 1027 8.06 37.56 13.37
CA GLU A 1027 7.42 38.70 12.71
C GLU A 1027 6.10 38.33 12.04
N TYR A 1028 6.03 37.15 11.39
CA TYR A 1028 4.83 36.65 10.73
C TYR A 1028 3.65 36.34 11.68
N LEU A 1029 3.93 36.06 12.95
CA LEU A 1029 2.93 35.61 13.95
C LEU A 1029 2.46 36.72 14.90
N ARG A 1030 3.05 37.92 14.85
CA ARG A 1030 2.74 39.04 15.77
C ARG A 1030 1.31 39.56 15.71
N ASP A 1031 0.67 39.46 14.56
CA ASP A 1031 -0.68 39.96 14.27
C ASP A 1031 -1.71 38.82 14.19
N LYS A 1032 -1.26 37.56 14.17
CA LYS A 1032 -2.13 36.39 13.96
C LYS A 1032 -2.89 35.99 15.22
N LYS A 1033 -4.12 35.53 15.01
CA LYS A 1033 -5.01 34.86 15.98
C LYS A 1033 -5.34 33.44 15.47
N PRO A 1034 -5.90 32.54 16.32
CA PRO A 1034 -6.15 31.14 15.93
C PRO A 1034 -7.02 30.94 14.68
N GLN A 1035 -7.96 31.84 14.38
CA GLN A 1035 -8.79 31.80 13.17
C GLN A 1035 -8.01 32.06 11.88
N ASP A 1036 -6.84 32.70 11.95
CA ASP A 1036 -5.96 32.91 10.81
C ASP A 1036 -5.06 31.68 10.57
N LEU A 1037 -5.08 30.71 11.49
CA LEU A 1037 -4.22 29.53 11.51
C LEU A 1037 -5.00 28.24 11.18
N VAL A 1038 -4.30 27.12 11.01
CA VAL A 1038 -4.95 25.80 10.82
C VAL A 1038 -5.62 25.40 12.14
N GLY A 1039 -6.83 24.83 12.07
CA GLY A 1039 -7.58 24.36 13.24
C GLY A 1039 -6.71 23.54 14.20
N GLY A 1040 -6.73 23.90 15.48
CA GLY A 1040 -5.83 23.36 16.52
C GLY A 1040 -4.51 24.12 16.73
N THR A 1041 -4.26 25.19 15.99
CA THR A 1041 -3.03 25.99 16.08
C THR A 1041 -3.28 27.36 16.72
N GLY A 1042 -2.33 27.84 17.54
CA GLY A 1042 -2.38 29.15 18.19
C GLY A 1042 -1.03 29.86 18.06
N SER A 1043 -1.06 31.20 17.96
CA SER A 1043 0.14 32.01 17.80
C SER A 1043 1.11 31.83 18.97
N ALA A 1044 0.62 31.63 20.20
CA ALA A 1044 1.43 31.47 21.40
C ALA A 1044 2.23 30.15 21.44
N SER A 1045 1.66 29.02 20.98
CA SER A 1045 2.40 27.75 20.95
C SER A 1045 3.47 27.76 19.86
N THR A 1046 3.14 28.28 18.67
CA THR A 1046 4.07 28.37 17.54
C THR A 1046 5.22 29.35 17.86
N LEU A 1047 4.94 30.51 18.47
CA LEU A 1047 5.97 31.44 18.94
C LEU A 1047 6.84 30.83 20.05
N LEU A 1048 6.26 30.10 21.02
CA LEU A 1048 7.05 29.43 22.06
C LEU A 1048 8.01 28.40 21.44
N PHE A 1049 7.59 27.66 20.42
CA PHE A 1049 8.48 26.74 19.70
C PHE A 1049 9.60 27.49 18.96
N ILE A 1050 9.27 28.54 18.19
CA ILE A 1050 10.24 29.35 17.42
C ILE A 1050 11.29 30.01 18.33
N LEU A 1051 10.87 30.57 19.47
CA LEU A 1051 11.75 31.24 20.42
C LEU A 1051 12.48 30.26 21.37
N GLY A 1052 11.85 29.13 21.67
CA GLY A 1052 12.42 28.08 22.54
C GLY A 1052 13.39 27.12 21.84
N SER A 1053 13.42 27.08 20.51
CA SER A 1053 14.37 26.31 19.69
C SER A 1053 15.75 27.00 19.58
N THR A 1054 16.23 27.56 20.69
CA THR A 1054 17.43 28.41 20.79
C THR A 1054 18.49 27.84 21.71
#